data_AF-A0A7X8R6R2-F1
#
_entry.id   AF-A0A7X8R6R2-F1
#
_cell.length_a   1.000
_cell.length_b   1.000
_cell.length_c   1.000
_cell.angle_alpha   90.00
_cell.angle_beta   90.00
_cell.angle_gamma   90.00
#
_symmetry.space_group_name_H-M   'P 1'
#
loop_
_entity.id
_entity.type
_entity.pdbx_description
1 polymer ?
#
loop_
_entity_poly.entity_id
_entity_poly.type
_entity_poly.pdbx_seq_one_letter_code
_entity_poly.pdbx_strand_id
1 'polypeptide(L)'
;MSKLICSSAIDGAVEWVARAEAKLDEAIARKGEPQAVAFPDTAYYLPVIYSFTGEAVHTLADLRRILRLAKELLPARPSEQVWLPYLGNALDAGVAALFACEIIEACKYLIGPNPVDDIWLGAANDVILRERGIEFVDGTAPGFAAVTGAAPSNAVAVKIARELQEKNIYVFMGGGLNGRHFARQLAEEGVQLGWETRLVPFGNDVSALIYALGFANRAALSFGGVKPGDFERNLKYNKNRIFAFVLALGEVTADKYAAAAGAINYGFPVIADTPIPQILPTGVCTYEHVVSSVAHEQMVEKALEVRGCKIKITKVPIPVPYGPAFEGERIRKTDVQVEFGGNRTPAFEFVTSAEMDEINDGEIEIIGPDIDSVEPGDALPLAIWVQVAGRKMQTDFEPILERQIHHLINGAEGIWHMGQRDIVWTRVSKSGFAKGLRLKDYGEIIHAKFISDYPAIVDKVQVTLITESAEVEKRLAVARKVYDERNRRLESMTDDSVDTFYSCLLCQSFAPNHVCIITPERLGLCGAYNWLDGKAAFEIDETGPNQPVKKGECLDPIRGIWQGVDEYVYTNSHKMVQSFCAYSIMDRPMTSCGCFEVICAYLPECNGIMAVNREYLEDTPVGMSFSTLAGTVGGGQQTPGFMGCGKIFLTSKKFLFADGGHRRLVWMTKELKTLLGEDLQKRFSEQGAPDLLDKIADETIATDALAVREYMEKVGHPALKMPDITLLADAAKAESPVGFPAAAASSHPAEVEKETTAERSDSEEQTMTPEQLAQLKQSIKQEIVDEVKGSLTRDIVAGIIQTLGEKFLGQGTPAPSAAAAPPMASAAAAAPPEPAAKAADAERTQATAAERIGAVASFAIRKEKCEVPIWTVQLGATREQGGTRGKTYTIGGETAMPFHLWEGEMPNRPLLAMEVFDAVSEKYPAVLREIYGDLLQQPAEMARHCVEQYGADLISVRLEGTHPEKGDRTAEQAVELVKQVLAAVDVPLIITGHSHFERNNQVLKSVAQACAGENLLLNWVEQDNYRTIAGAAIAYGHALVSQSPIDVNIAKQMNILLTNMDVKSEQIVMDPMTGAVGYGIEYTYSVMERIRYTGLNGDKMLAGAMILSPGQECIKIKEFRASQTDFPQWGELANRAALWEIATAQSFLFAGADILICYHPRTVQTLKKSISRLLDKKQPSPER
;
A
#
# COMPACT_ATOMS: atom_id res chain seq x y z
N MET A 1 -15.47 30.66 -26.33
CA MET A 1 -14.34 31.41 -25.73
C MET A 1 -14.72 32.89 -25.71
N SER A 2 -14.39 33.62 -24.64
CA SER A 2 -14.88 35.00 -24.43
C SER A 2 -13.95 36.06 -25.05
N LYS A 3 -14.47 36.89 -25.96
CA LYS A 3 -13.75 38.08 -26.48
C LYS A 3 -13.36 39.01 -25.33
N LEU A 4 -14.31 39.28 -24.42
CA LEU A 4 -14.13 40.25 -23.35
C LEU A 4 -12.98 39.85 -22.41
N ILE A 5 -12.91 38.58 -22.00
CA ILE A 5 -11.83 38.11 -21.11
C ILE A 5 -10.48 38.21 -21.84
N CYS A 6 -10.39 37.76 -23.09
CA CYS A 6 -9.15 37.86 -23.86
C CYS A 6 -8.70 39.32 -24.03
N SER A 7 -9.59 40.24 -24.41
CA SER A 7 -9.26 41.66 -24.52
C SER A 7 -8.86 42.28 -23.19
N SER A 8 -9.64 42.07 -22.12
CA SER A 8 -9.36 42.67 -20.80
C SER A 8 -8.09 42.11 -20.15
N ALA A 9 -7.73 40.85 -20.38
CA ALA A 9 -6.46 40.28 -19.93
C ALA A 9 -5.26 40.88 -20.70
N ILE A 10 -5.40 41.07 -22.02
CA ILE A 10 -4.36 41.72 -22.85
C ILE A 10 -4.19 43.20 -22.44
N ASP A 11 -5.29 43.92 -22.22
CA ASP A 11 -5.26 45.32 -21.81
C ASP A 11 -4.66 45.51 -20.41
N GLY A 12 -5.02 44.65 -19.45
CA GLY A 12 -4.41 44.63 -18.12
C GLY A 12 -2.93 44.25 -18.15
N ALA A 13 -2.50 43.37 -19.06
CA ALA A 13 -1.10 43.01 -19.23
C ALA A 13 -0.26 44.17 -19.80
N VAL A 14 -0.79 44.88 -20.81
CA VAL A 14 -0.18 46.12 -21.33
C VAL A 14 -0.05 47.16 -20.22
N GLU A 15 -1.07 47.32 -19.37
CA GLU A 15 -1.01 48.25 -18.24
C GLU A 15 0.01 47.79 -17.18
N TRP A 16 0.04 46.51 -16.81
CA TRP A 16 1.02 45.97 -15.86
C TRP A 16 2.46 46.17 -16.34
N VAL A 17 2.76 45.88 -17.61
CA VAL A 17 4.09 46.08 -18.19
C VAL A 17 4.49 47.57 -18.18
N ALA A 18 3.56 48.49 -18.43
CA ALA A 18 3.81 49.93 -18.31
C ALA A 18 4.02 50.39 -16.85
N ARG A 19 3.23 49.87 -15.89
CA ARG A 19 3.40 50.08 -14.45
C ARG A 19 4.78 49.57 -13.98
N ALA A 20 5.23 48.42 -14.49
CA ALA A 20 6.52 47.81 -14.17
C ALA A 20 7.71 48.59 -14.75
N GLU A 21 7.60 49.10 -15.99
CA GLU A 21 8.61 49.98 -16.57
C GLU A 21 8.79 51.25 -15.73
N ALA A 22 7.69 51.96 -15.43
CA ALA A 22 7.74 53.18 -14.62
C ALA A 22 8.31 52.93 -13.21
N LYS A 23 7.99 51.79 -12.59
CA LYS A 23 8.52 51.43 -11.25
C LYS A 23 10.00 51.02 -11.28
N LEU A 24 10.44 50.36 -12.34
CA LEU A 24 11.85 50.03 -12.57
C LEU A 24 12.69 51.28 -12.88
N ASP A 25 12.17 52.22 -13.68
CA ASP A 25 12.81 53.51 -13.93
C ASP A 25 12.91 54.35 -12.64
N GLU A 26 11.88 54.35 -11.79
CA GLU A 26 11.96 54.96 -10.46
C GLU A 26 13.07 54.32 -9.60
N ALA A 27 13.18 52.99 -9.61
CA ALA A 27 14.21 52.27 -8.85
C ALA A 27 15.63 52.58 -9.36
N ILE A 28 15.82 52.55 -10.69
CA ILE A 28 17.11 52.86 -11.33
C ILE A 28 17.49 54.32 -11.10
N ALA A 29 16.56 55.27 -11.21
CA ALA A 29 16.82 56.69 -10.94
C ALA A 29 17.19 56.95 -9.45
N ARG A 30 16.67 56.15 -8.51
CA ARG A 30 16.95 56.28 -7.07
C ARG A 30 18.21 55.53 -6.60
N LYS A 31 18.67 54.49 -7.31
CA LYS A 31 19.70 53.55 -6.82
C LYS A 31 20.81 53.20 -7.82
N GLY A 32 20.61 53.43 -9.12
CA GLY A 32 21.51 53.02 -10.20
C GLY A 32 21.30 51.56 -10.64
N GLU A 33 21.58 51.27 -11.92
CA GLU A 33 21.38 49.94 -12.52
C GLU A 33 22.14 48.78 -11.84
N PRO A 34 23.37 48.95 -11.31
CA PRO A 34 24.09 47.88 -10.61
C PRO A 34 23.55 47.54 -9.20
N GLN A 35 22.52 48.24 -8.71
CA GLN A 35 21.95 47.96 -7.40
C GLN A 35 21.37 46.54 -7.36
N ALA A 36 21.76 45.78 -6.34
CA ALA A 36 21.24 44.45 -6.08
C ALA A 36 19.75 44.48 -5.71
N VAL A 37 18.99 43.50 -6.20
CA VAL A 37 17.55 43.32 -5.95
C VAL A 37 17.24 41.83 -5.72
N ALA A 38 16.42 41.52 -4.72
CA ALA A 38 16.03 40.16 -4.34
C ALA A 38 14.76 40.18 -3.48
N PHE A 39 14.07 39.04 -3.39
CA PHE A 39 13.11 38.77 -2.31
C PHE A 39 13.82 38.29 -1.03
N PRO A 40 13.23 38.46 0.16
CA PRO A 40 13.85 38.05 1.42
C PRO A 40 14.08 36.52 1.49
N ASP A 41 15.29 36.14 1.90
CA ASP A 41 15.68 34.78 2.31
C ASP A 41 15.22 33.66 1.33
N THR A 42 15.47 33.85 0.04
CA THR A 42 15.24 32.84 -1.00
C THR A 42 16.47 32.57 -1.88
N ALA A 43 16.69 31.30 -2.20
CA ALA A 43 17.69 30.82 -3.16
C ALA A 43 17.17 30.81 -4.61
N TYR A 44 15.88 31.14 -4.82
CA TYR A 44 15.19 31.08 -6.12
C TYR A 44 15.02 32.46 -6.79
N TYR A 45 15.79 33.46 -6.37
CA TYR A 45 15.84 34.81 -6.95
C TYR A 45 14.46 35.50 -6.99
N LEU A 46 13.92 35.72 -8.19
CA LEU A 46 12.53 36.09 -8.44
C LEU A 46 11.84 34.84 -9.03
N PRO A 47 11.08 34.06 -8.25
CA PRO A 47 10.85 32.66 -8.59
C PRO A 47 9.95 32.39 -9.80
N VAL A 48 9.06 33.29 -10.20
CA VAL A 48 8.23 33.11 -11.41
C VAL A 48 9.07 33.36 -12.66
N ILE A 49 9.89 34.40 -12.65
CA ILE A 49 10.88 34.67 -13.70
C ILE A 49 11.90 33.52 -13.77
N TYR A 50 12.42 33.07 -12.63
CA TYR A 50 13.49 32.06 -12.56
C TYR A 50 13.00 30.67 -12.99
N SER A 51 11.77 30.27 -12.63
CA SER A 51 11.19 29.02 -13.11
C SER A 51 10.93 29.05 -14.62
N PHE A 52 10.48 30.18 -15.18
CA PHE A 52 10.13 30.30 -16.60
C PHE A 52 11.35 30.47 -17.51
N THR A 53 12.34 31.25 -17.10
CA THR A 53 13.46 31.66 -17.97
C THR A 53 14.81 31.03 -17.60
N GLY A 54 14.95 30.57 -16.36
CA GLY A 54 16.25 30.19 -15.79
C GLY A 54 17.18 31.37 -15.47
N GLU A 55 16.78 32.61 -15.73
CA GLU A 55 17.61 33.79 -15.44
C GLU A 55 17.64 34.08 -13.92
N ALA A 56 18.82 33.92 -13.33
CA ALA A 56 19.11 34.39 -11.97
C ALA A 56 19.18 35.93 -11.98
N VAL A 57 18.08 36.58 -11.58
CA VAL A 57 18.00 38.03 -11.44
C VAL A 57 18.76 38.46 -10.18
N HIS A 58 19.77 39.31 -10.33
CA HIS A 58 20.57 39.84 -9.22
C HIS A 58 20.47 41.36 -9.05
N THR A 59 20.20 42.11 -10.13
CA THR A 59 20.33 43.58 -10.19
C THR A 59 19.16 44.25 -10.93
N LEU A 60 19.01 45.56 -10.77
CA LEU A 60 18.05 46.34 -11.56
C LEU A 60 18.36 46.30 -13.08
N ALA A 61 19.62 46.11 -13.47
CA ALA A 61 20.00 45.88 -14.87
C ALA A 61 19.43 44.55 -15.43
N ASP A 62 19.34 43.50 -14.61
CA ASP A 62 18.73 42.22 -15.01
C ASP A 62 17.21 42.38 -15.24
N LEU A 63 16.51 43.12 -14.37
CA LEU A 63 15.08 43.43 -14.53
C LEU A 63 14.79 44.13 -15.87
N ARG A 64 15.72 44.94 -16.38
CA ARG A 64 15.61 45.60 -17.70
C ARG A 64 15.65 44.59 -18.86
N ARG A 65 16.23 43.38 -18.69
CA ARG A 65 16.09 42.27 -19.66
C ARG A 65 14.70 41.67 -19.58
N ILE A 66 14.26 41.30 -18.38
CA ILE A 66 12.96 40.64 -18.15
C ILE A 66 11.79 41.52 -18.62
N LEU A 67 11.89 42.84 -18.43
CA LEU A 67 10.90 43.80 -18.94
C LEU A 67 10.78 43.78 -20.48
N ARG A 68 11.85 43.43 -21.23
CA ARG A 68 11.77 43.25 -22.68
C ARG A 68 11.09 41.93 -23.04
N LEU A 69 11.42 40.83 -22.36
CA LEU A 69 10.73 39.54 -22.52
C LEU A 69 9.22 39.68 -22.24
N ALA A 70 8.85 40.41 -21.18
CA ALA A 70 7.45 40.72 -20.87
C ALA A 70 6.77 41.56 -21.97
N LYS A 71 7.49 42.47 -22.64
CA LYS A 71 6.97 43.23 -23.80
C LYS A 71 6.84 42.38 -25.06
N GLU A 72 7.75 41.44 -25.28
CA GLU A 72 7.75 40.51 -26.42
C GLU A 72 6.62 39.48 -26.33
N LEU A 73 6.16 39.16 -25.11
CA LEU A 73 4.99 38.31 -24.83
C LEU A 73 3.63 39.02 -24.96
N LEU A 74 3.57 40.34 -25.21
CA LEU A 74 2.30 41.05 -25.37
C LEU A 74 1.70 40.84 -26.78
N PRO A 75 0.55 40.16 -26.93
CA PRO A 75 -0.07 39.92 -28.22
C PRO A 75 -0.79 41.17 -28.77
N ALA A 76 -1.09 41.14 -30.07
CA ALA A 76 -2.00 42.12 -30.67
C ALA A 76 -3.43 41.97 -30.11
N ARG A 77 -4.10 43.10 -29.89
CA ARG A 77 -5.52 43.15 -29.47
C ARG A 77 -6.44 42.43 -30.49
N PRO A 78 -7.46 41.68 -30.04
CA PRO A 78 -8.47 41.09 -30.93
C PRO A 78 -9.17 42.14 -31.79
N SER A 79 -9.46 41.83 -33.06
CA SER A 79 -10.13 42.78 -33.97
C SER A 79 -11.61 42.95 -33.61
N GLU A 80 -12.19 44.11 -33.95
CA GLU A 80 -13.59 44.40 -33.66
C GLU A 80 -14.59 43.65 -34.56
N GLN A 81 -14.26 43.42 -35.83
CA GLN A 81 -15.20 42.88 -36.82
C GLN A 81 -15.14 41.35 -36.95
N VAL A 82 -13.93 40.77 -36.89
CA VAL A 82 -13.72 39.32 -36.95
C VAL A 82 -12.60 38.99 -35.97
N TRP A 83 -12.95 38.52 -34.78
CA TRP A 83 -11.98 38.02 -33.81
C TRP A 83 -11.91 36.49 -33.88
N LEU A 84 -10.70 35.96 -33.98
CA LEU A 84 -10.39 34.57 -33.66
C LEU A 84 -9.77 34.59 -32.26
N PRO A 85 -10.55 34.41 -31.18
CA PRO A 85 -10.01 34.46 -29.84
C PRO A 85 -9.23 33.17 -29.61
N TYR A 86 -7.93 33.28 -29.40
CA TYR A 86 -7.06 32.15 -29.05
C TYR A 86 -6.68 32.26 -27.58
N LEU A 87 -6.85 31.17 -26.83
CA LEU A 87 -6.58 31.16 -25.39
C LEU A 87 -5.09 31.43 -25.13
N GLY A 88 -4.19 30.89 -25.96
CA GLY A 88 -2.74 31.11 -25.88
C GLY A 88 -2.38 32.59 -25.76
N ASN A 89 -2.85 33.45 -26.68
CA ASN A 89 -2.57 34.90 -26.61
C ASN A 89 -2.95 35.52 -25.26
N ALA A 90 -4.10 35.14 -24.68
CA ALA A 90 -4.52 35.65 -23.38
C ALA A 90 -3.65 35.08 -22.22
N LEU A 91 -3.14 33.86 -22.37
CA LEU A 91 -2.21 33.23 -21.44
C LEU A 91 -0.79 33.81 -21.53
N ASP A 92 -0.30 34.14 -22.74
CA ASP A 92 0.97 34.82 -22.99
C ASP A 92 0.97 36.22 -22.37
N ALA A 93 -0.12 36.97 -22.58
CA ALA A 93 -0.38 38.22 -21.88
C ALA A 93 -0.45 38.03 -20.35
N GLY A 94 -1.01 36.91 -19.89
CA GLY A 94 -0.95 36.48 -18.50
C GLY A 94 0.47 36.38 -17.97
N VAL A 95 1.37 35.67 -18.67
CA VAL A 95 2.79 35.54 -18.30
C VAL A 95 3.50 36.90 -18.31
N ALA A 96 3.24 37.74 -19.31
CA ALA A 96 3.74 39.12 -19.34
C ALA A 96 3.33 39.93 -18.10
N ALA A 97 2.07 39.79 -17.67
CA ALA A 97 1.57 40.41 -16.44
C ALA A 97 2.24 39.82 -15.17
N LEU A 98 2.49 38.51 -15.12
CA LEU A 98 3.20 37.90 -13.98
C LEU A 98 4.63 38.43 -13.83
N PHE A 99 5.40 38.48 -14.92
CA PHE A 99 6.75 39.07 -14.90
C PHE A 99 6.72 40.54 -14.48
N ALA A 100 5.75 41.31 -14.99
CA ALA A 100 5.56 42.71 -14.62
C ALA A 100 5.24 42.87 -13.12
N CYS A 101 4.35 42.04 -12.56
CA CYS A 101 4.06 42.03 -11.13
C CYS A 101 5.29 41.65 -10.29
N GLU A 102 6.10 40.67 -10.71
CA GLU A 102 7.30 40.27 -9.96
C GLU A 102 8.38 41.37 -9.98
N ILE A 103 8.54 42.08 -11.12
CA ILE A 103 9.37 43.29 -11.23
C ILE A 103 8.90 44.39 -10.26
N ILE A 104 7.58 44.65 -10.20
CA ILE A 104 6.99 45.68 -9.32
C ILE A 104 7.23 45.35 -7.85
N GLU A 105 6.96 44.11 -7.43
CA GLU A 105 7.15 43.69 -6.04
C GLU A 105 8.63 43.64 -5.64
N ALA A 106 9.53 43.24 -6.54
CA ALA A 106 10.98 43.31 -6.31
C ALA A 106 11.46 44.77 -6.13
N CYS A 107 10.92 45.70 -6.93
CA CYS A 107 11.22 47.13 -6.77
C CYS A 107 10.62 47.72 -5.48
N LYS A 108 9.43 47.27 -5.05
CA LYS A 108 8.81 47.69 -3.77
C LYS A 108 9.67 47.35 -2.56
N TYR A 109 10.23 46.14 -2.48
CA TYR A 109 11.19 45.77 -1.43
C TYR A 109 12.43 46.69 -1.37
N LEU A 110 12.86 47.26 -2.51
CA LEU A 110 14.08 48.07 -2.62
C LEU A 110 13.87 49.58 -2.44
N ILE A 111 12.74 50.14 -2.91
CA ILE A 111 12.48 51.59 -2.93
C ILE A 111 11.12 52.03 -2.34
N GLY A 112 10.31 51.09 -1.86
CA GLY A 112 9.05 51.33 -1.17
C GLY A 112 7.81 51.45 -2.09
N PRO A 113 6.59 51.32 -1.52
CA PRO A 113 6.31 50.91 -0.13
C PRO A 113 6.75 49.47 0.14
N ASN A 114 7.06 49.14 1.40
CA ASN A 114 7.42 47.77 1.77
C ASN A 114 6.18 46.86 1.63
N PRO A 115 6.27 45.69 0.96
CA PRO A 115 5.15 44.73 0.93
C PRO A 115 4.80 44.13 2.30
N VAL A 116 5.71 44.22 3.27
CA VAL A 116 5.51 43.80 4.67
C VAL A 116 5.14 45.01 5.52
N ASP A 117 3.87 45.14 5.89
CA ASP A 117 3.31 46.25 6.70
C ASP A 117 1.97 45.85 7.31
N ASP A 118 1.65 46.32 8.52
CA ASP A 118 0.40 46.02 9.25
C ASP A 118 0.09 44.50 9.30
N ILE A 119 -0.93 44.04 8.56
CA ILE A 119 -1.32 42.63 8.46
C ILE A 119 -0.62 41.87 7.33
N TRP A 120 0.12 42.54 6.44
CA TRP A 120 0.65 41.97 5.21
C TRP A 120 2.03 41.33 5.40
N LEU A 121 2.21 40.12 4.88
CA LEU A 121 3.40 39.29 5.10
C LEU A 121 4.43 39.32 3.97
N GLY A 122 4.06 39.81 2.78
CA GLY A 122 4.93 39.84 1.61
C GLY A 122 5.35 38.45 1.11
N ALA A 123 6.48 38.38 0.40
CA ALA A 123 7.02 37.14 -0.13
C ALA A 123 7.45 36.17 1.00
N ALA A 124 6.94 34.94 0.98
CA ALA A 124 7.38 33.87 1.87
C ALA A 124 8.87 33.55 1.64
N ASN A 125 9.65 33.37 2.71
CA ASN A 125 11.03 32.90 2.61
C ASN A 125 11.12 31.39 2.34
N ASP A 126 12.33 30.88 2.06
CA ASP A 126 12.53 29.47 1.76
C ASP A 126 12.47 28.55 3.00
N VAL A 127 12.36 29.09 4.23
CA VAL A 127 12.10 28.28 5.43
C VAL A 127 10.62 27.92 5.46
N ILE A 128 9.74 28.93 5.37
CA ILE A 128 8.29 28.79 5.29
C ILE A 128 7.89 27.93 4.07
N LEU A 129 8.56 28.11 2.94
CA LEU A 129 8.38 27.26 1.76
C LEU A 129 8.64 25.77 2.07
N ARG A 130 9.73 25.44 2.76
CA ARG A 130 10.09 24.06 3.07
C ARG A 130 9.17 23.44 4.10
N GLU A 131 8.79 24.22 5.12
CA GLU A 131 7.88 23.80 6.19
C GLU A 131 6.45 23.59 5.68
N ARG A 132 5.92 24.50 4.84
CA ARG A 132 4.49 24.51 4.45
C ARG A 132 4.23 24.00 3.04
N GLY A 133 5.22 24.07 2.16
CA GLY A 133 5.11 23.55 0.80
C GLY A 133 5.18 22.02 0.74
N ILE A 134 5.71 21.35 1.77
CA ILE A 134 5.68 19.88 1.86
C ILE A 134 4.26 19.34 2.13
N GLU A 135 3.39 20.13 2.80
CA GLU A 135 1.98 19.78 3.04
C GLU A 135 1.22 19.59 1.70
N PHE A 136 1.65 20.27 0.62
CA PHE A 136 1.13 20.11 -0.74
C PHE A 136 1.70 18.87 -1.48
N VAL A 137 2.72 18.22 -0.94
CA VAL A 137 3.42 17.07 -1.57
C VAL A 137 2.99 15.75 -0.94
N ASP A 138 2.83 15.71 0.38
CA ASP A 138 2.26 14.56 1.10
C ASP A 138 0.71 14.55 1.13
N GLY A 139 0.08 15.70 0.90
CA GLY A 139 -1.37 15.86 0.83
C GLY A 139 -2.04 16.25 2.15
N THR A 140 -1.27 16.62 3.17
CA THR A 140 -1.77 17.19 4.45
C THR A 140 -2.50 18.53 4.25
N ALA A 141 -2.22 19.22 3.13
CA ALA A 141 -3.03 20.30 2.59
C ALA A 141 -3.16 20.09 1.06
N PRO A 142 -4.36 20.00 0.46
CA PRO A 142 -4.49 19.73 -0.98
C PRO A 142 -3.91 20.83 -1.89
N GLY A 143 -3.91 22.09 -1.42
CA GLY A 143 -3.47 23.25 -2.20
C GLY A 143 -3.89 24.57 -1.56
N PHE A 144 -4.12 25.59 -2.38
CA PHE A 144 -4.49 26.94 -1.91
C PHE A 144 -5.57 27.63 -2.74
N ALA A 145 -6.48 28.35 -2.07
CA ALA A 145 -7.36 29.33 -2.67
C ALA A 145 -6.64 30.69 -2.77
N ALA A 146 -6.39 31.17 -3.98
CA ALA A 146 -5.89 32.52 -4.22
C ALA A 146 -7.07 33.51 -4.26
N VAL A 147 -7.28 34.26 -3.18
CA VAL A 147 -8.44 35.15 -3.01
C VAL A 147 -8.08 36.59 -3.32
N THR A 148 -8.88 37.25 -4.18
CA THR A 148 -8.70 38.67 -4.53
C THR A 148 -10.01 39.45 -4.52
N GLY A 149 -9.94 40.73 -4.15
CA GLY A 149 -11.11 41.59 -3.94
C GLY A 149 -11.65 41.54 -2.51
N ALA A 150 -12.96 41.56 -2.38
CA ALA A 150 -13.66 41.64 -1.09
C ALA A 150 -15.04 40.95 -1.19
N ALA A 151 -15.43 40.24 -0.14
CA ALA A 151 -16.76 39.65 -0.02
C ALA A 151 -17.82 40.73 0.25
N PRO A 152 -19.10 40.53 -0.12
CA PRO A 152 -20.15 41.53 0.07
C PRO A 152 -20.37 41.92 1.55
N SER A 153 -20.06 41.04 2.50
CA SER A 153 -20.02 41.34 3.93
C SER A 153 -18.89 40.58 4.62
N ASN A 154 -18.51 41.04 5.82
CA ASN A 154 -17.45 40.41 6.59
C ASN A 154 -17.84 38.99 7.06
N ALA A 155 -19.11 38.79 7.44
CA ALA A 155 -19.63 37.47 7.80
C ALA A 155 -19.50 36.44 6.64
N VAL A 156 -19.69 36.88 5.38
CA VAL A 156 -19.46 36.03 4.20
C VAL A 156 -17.97 35.74 4.01
N ALA A 157 -17.08 36.72 4.25
CA ALA A 157 -15.63 36.48 4.23
C ALA A 157 -15.22 35.43 5.28
N VAL A 158 -15.71 35.55 6.52
CA VAL A 158 -15.44 34.61 7.61
C VAL A 158 -15.96 33.21 7.28
N LYS A 159 -17.19 33.07 6.72
CA LYS A 159 -17.72 31.77 6.30
C LYS A 159 -16.80 31.09 5.28
N ILE A 160 -16.48 31.79 4.18
CA ILE A 160 -15.62 31.24 3.11
C ILE A 160 -14.23 30.87 3.65
N ALA A 161 -13.65 31.70 4.51
CA ALA A 161 -12.34 31.42 5.11
C ALA A 161 -12.35 30.20 6.04
N ARG A 162 -13.39 30.04 6.87
CA ARG A 162 -13.53 28.88 7.78
C ARG A 162 -13.75 27.58 7.00
N GLU A 163 -14.63 27.60 6.01
CA GLU A 163 -14.90 26.44 5.16
C GLU A 163 -13.63 25.97 4.42
N LEU A 164 -12.79 26.89 3.94
CA LEU A 164 -11.48 26.56 3.35
C LEU A 164 -10.50 25.96 4.38
N GLN A 165 -10.48 26.47 5.62
CA GLN A 165 -9.63 25.92 6.70
C GLN A 165 -10.07 24.51 7.12
N GLU A 166 -11.38 24.28 7.30
CA GLU A 166 -11.98 22.98 7.62
C GLU A 166 -11.64 21.93 6.55
N LYS A 167 -11.66 22.35 5.28
CA LYS A 167 -11.27 21.54 4.12
C LYS A 167 -9.75 21.48 3.89
N ASN A 168 -8.93 21.93 4.86
CA ASN A 168 -7.46 21.90 4.89
C ASN A 168 -6.74 22.68 3.76
N ILE A 169 -7.35 23.75 3.24
CA ILE A 169 -6.84 24.55 2.12
C ILE A 169 -6.22 25.85 2.64
N TYR A 170 -5.06 26.23 2.10
CA TYR A 170 -4.46 27.54 2.38
C TYR A 170 -5.21 28.67 1.69
N VAL A 171 -5.41 29.80 2.37
CA VAL A 171 -6.12 30.96 1.83
C VAL A 171 -5.11 32.09 1.59
N PHE A 172 -4.65 32.19 0.35
CA PHE A 172 -3.62 33.13 -0.10
C PHE A 172 -4.28 34.41 -0.61
N MET A 173 -4.22 35.51 0.16
CA MET A 173 -5.04 36.70 -0.05
C MET A 173 -4.23 37.88 -0.60
N GLY A 174 -4.64 38.47 -1.73
CA GLY A 174 -3.96 39.64 -2.31
C GLY A 174 -4.83 40.47 -3.24
N GLY A 175 -4.67 41.80 -3.20
CA GLY A 175 -5.44 42.74 -4.03
C GLY A 175 -6.86 43.01 -3.51
N GLY A 176 -7.24 44.28 -3.41
CA GLY A 176 -8.56 44.71 -2.96
C GLY A 176 -9.57 45.03 -4.06
N LEU A 177 -10.65 45.70 -3.65
CA LEU A 177 -11.58 46.43 -4.48
C LEU A 177 -12.05 47.68 -3.73
N ASN A 178 -11.86 48.87 -4.32
CA ASN A 178 -12.27 50.16 -3.73
C ASN A 178 -11.83 50.36 -2.27
N GLY A 179 -10.63 49.88 -1.92
CA GLY A 179 -10.05 49.97 -0.57
C GLY A 179 -10.47 48.85 0.40
N ARG A 180 -11.48 48.03 0.09
CA ARG A 180 -11.81 46.83 0.87
C ARG A 180 -11.02 45.62 0.37
N HIS A 181 -10.67 44.74 1.30
CA HIS A 181 -9.82 43.57 1.05
C HIS A 181 -10.33 42.40 1.89
N PHE A 182 -10.42 41.19 1.32
CA PHE A 182 -10.84 39.99 2.05
C PHE A 182 -10.05 39.78 3.36
N ALA A 183 -8.71 39.96 3.32
CA ALA A 183 -7.86 39.91 4.52
C ALA A 183 -8.21 40.95 5.59
N ARG A 184 -8.56 42.19 5.20
CA ARG A 184 -9.00 43.22 6.16
C ARG A 184 -10.38 42.89 6.74
N GLN A 185 -11.30 42.32 5.95
CA GLN A 185 -12.61 41.88 6.45
C GLN A 185 -12.49 40.76 7.50
N LEU A 186 -11.49 39.87 7.38
CA LEU A 186 -11.21 38.86 8.39
C LEU A 186 -10.60 39.48 9.66
N ALA A 187 -9.65 40.41 9.52
CA ALA A 187 -9.05 41.12 10.65
C ALA A 187 -10.05 42.02 11.39
N GLU A 188 -11.00 42.65 10.68
CA GLU A 188 -12.12 43.43 11.24
C GLU A 188 -12.99 42.60 12.20
N GLU A 189 -13.19 41.31 11.92
CA GLU A 189 -13.94 40.37 12.78
C GLU A 189 -13.06 39.63 13.80
N GLY A 190 -11.80 40.04 13.97
CA GLY A 190 -10.87 39.42 14.92
C GLY A 190 -10.38 38.01 14.53
N VAL A 191 -10.51 37.61 13.27
CA VAL A 191 -9.94 36.34 12.78
C VAL A 191 -8.42 36.45 12.71
N GLN A 192 -7.72 35.60 13.47
CA GLN A 192 -6.26 35.49 13.42
C GLN A 192 -5.81 35.09 12.00
N LEU A 193 -4.80 35.80 11.50
CA LEU A 193 -4.15 35.55 10.21
C LEU A 193 -2.69 35.09 10.43
N GLY A 194 -2.10 34.46 9.42
CA GLY A 194 -0.72 33.96 9.41
C GLY A 194 -0.61 32.49 8.99
N TRP A 195 0.62 32.04 8.72
CA TRP A 195 0.92 30.70 8.19
C TRP A 195 0.37 29.56 9.07
N GLU A 196 0.46 29.67 10.40
CA GLU A 196 -0.13 28.69 11.35
C GLU A 196 -1.64 28.52 11.19
N THR A 197 -2.35 29.59 10.82
CA THR A 197 -3.80 29.57 10.58
C THR A 197 -4.16 29.15 9.15
N ARG A 198 -3.16 28.98 8.28
CA ARG A 198 -3.29 28.85 6.82
C ARG A 198 -3.95 30.04 6.09
N LEU A 199 -4.34 31.11 6.80
CA LEU A 199 -4.87 32.36 6.24
C LEU A 199 -3.72 33.35 6.00
N VAL A 200 -3.19 33.42 4.78
CA VAL A 200 -1.95 34.15 4.45
C VAL A 200 -2.24 35.45 3.67
N PRO A 201 -2.20 36.62 4.33
CA PRO A 201 -2.30 37.93 3.68
C PRO A 201 -0.98 38.33 3.01
N PHE A 202 -0.95 38.29 1.68
CA PHE A 202 0.27 38.57 0.88
C PHE A 202 0.51 40.06 0.64
N GLY A 203 -0.51 40.83 0.29
CA GLY A 203 -0.37 42.28 0.11
C GLY A 203 -1.63 43.00 -0.38
N ASN A 204 -1.65 44.31 -0.16
CA ASN A 204 -2.76 45.22 -0.49
C ASN A 204 -3.10 45.24 -2.00
N ASP A 205 -2.09 45.20 -2.86
CA ASP A 205 -2.24 45.40 -4.29
C ASP A 205 -2.40 44.07 -5.05
N VAL A 206 -3.08 44.10 -6.20
CA VAL A 206 -3.30 42.91 -7.06
C VAL A 206 -1.97 42.25 -7.49
N SER A 207 -0.89 43.02 -7.63
CA SER A 207 0.44 42.49 -7.94
C SER A 207 1.02 41.58 -6.86
N ALA A 208 0.60 41.70 -5.58
CA ALA A 208 1.05 40.82 -4.50
C ALA A 208 0.54 39.37 -4.63
N LEU A 209 -0.45 39.11 -5.49
CA LEU A 209 -0.82 37.75 -5.89
C LEU A 209 0.34 36.98 -6.55
N ILE A 210 1.37 37.68 -7.04
CA ILE A 210 2.58 37.04 -7.55
C ILE A 210 3.28 36.19 -6.49
N TYR A 211 3.14 36.48 -5.20
CA TYR A 211 3.74 35.67 -4.13
C TYR A 211 3.07 34.30 -3.99
N ALA A 212 1.77 34.18 -4.28
CA ALA A 212 1.06 32.90 -4.30
C ALA A 212 1.62 31.99 -5.41
N LEU A 213 1.79 32.53 -6.62
CA LEU A 213 2.41 31.80 -7.72
C LEU A 213 3.91 31.57 -7.46
N GLY A 214 4.64 32.54 -6.94
CA GLY A 214 6.06 32.41 -6.55
C GLY A 214 6.30 31.37 -5.45
N PHE A 215 5.32 31.07 -4.61
CA PHE A 215 5.34 29.91 -3.70
C PHE A 215 5.18 28.60 -4.50
N ALA A 216 4.16 28.52 -5.36
CA ALA A 216 3.85 27.33 -6.16
C ALA A 216 4.96 26.94 -7.16
N ASN A 217 5.58 27.92 -7.82
CA ASN A 217 6.76 27.74 -8.69
C ASN A 217 7.94 27.17 -7.89
N ARG A 218 8.21 27.68 -6.68
CA ARG A 218 9.29 27.17 -5.81
C ARG A 218 9.01 25.78 -5.27
N ALA A 219 7.76 25.42 -4.98
CA ALA A 219 7.41 24.06 -4.60
C ALA A 219 7.74 23.05 -5.73
N ALA A 220 7.46 23.42 -6.99
CA ALA A 220 7.87 22.62 -8.15
C ALA A 220 9.40 22.52 -8.33
N LEU A 221 10.15 23.61 -8.07
CA LEU A 221 11.63 23.59 -8.13
C LEU A 221 12.24 22.78 -6.96
N SER A 222 11.70 22.92 -5.74
CA SER A 222 12.25 22.31 -4.51
C SER A 222 11.90 20.84 -4.37
N PHE A 223 10.63 20.48 -4.50
CA PHE A 223 10.13 19.13 -4.25
C PHE A 223 9.84 18.35 -5.54
N GLY A 224 9.52 19.05 -6.64
CA GLY A 224 9.30 18.45 -7.95
C GLY A 224 10.58 18.17 -8.73
N GLY A 225 11.74 18.65 -8.27
CA GLY A 225 13.01 18.55 -8.99
C GLY A 225 13.02 19.22 -10.37
N VAL A 226 12.08 20.15 -10.61
CA VAL A 226 11.96 20.88 -11.88
C VAL A 226 13.18 21.79 -12.04
N LYS A 227 13.76 21.84 -13.24
CA LYS A 227 14.91 22.70 -13.51
C LYS A 227 14.45 24.14 -13.76
N PRO A 228 15.18 25.17 -13.30
CA PRO A 228 14.95 26.55 -13.73
C PRO A 228 14.99 26.67 -15.26
N GLY A 229 14.02 27.38 -15.84
CA GLY A 229 13.81 27.48 -17.30
C GLY A 229 12.98 26.34 -17.91
N ASP A 230 12.71 25.24 -17.19
CA ASP A 230 11.81 24.17 -17.64
C ASP A 230 10.35 24.52 -17.29
N PHE A 231 9.85 25.57 -17.94
CA PHE A 231 8.52 26.14 -17.66
C PHE A 231 7.39 25.13 -17.91
N GLU A 232 7.51 24.28 -18.94
CA GLU A 232 6.51 23.26 -19.26
C GLU A 232 6.37 22.26 -18.09
N ARG A 233 7.49 21.75 -17.54
CA ARG A 233 7.44 20.88 -16.36
C ARG A 233 6.98 21.61 -15.12
N ASN A 234 7.30 22.90 -14.96
CA ASN A 234 6.83 23.67 -13.81
C ASN A 234 5.30 23.83 -13.83
N LEU A 235 4.73 24.23 -14.96
CA LEU A 235 3.27 24.32 -15.16
C LEU A 235 2.59 22.96 -15.01
N LYS A 236 3.16 21.90 -15.60
CA LYS A 236 2.63 20.53 -15.52
C LYS A 236 2.70 19.95 -14.09
N TYR A 237 3.73 20.27 -13.32
CA TYR A 237 3.81 19.92 -11.90
C TYR A 237 2.70 20.61 -11.12
N ASN A 238 2.56 21.93 -11.26
CA ASN A 238 1.53 22.71 -10.58
C ASN A 238 0.12 22.19 -10.87
N LYS A 239 -0.22 21.98 -12.16
CA LYS A 239 -1.49 21.39 -12.58
C LYS A 239 -1.79 20.04 -11.89
N ASN A 240 -0.78 19.19 -11.76
CA ASN A 240 -0.96 17.81 -11.34
C ASN A 240 -0.72 17.55 -9.84
N ARG A 241 -0.13 18.50 -9.09
CA ARG A 241 0.25 18.32 -7.68
C ARG A 241 -0.31 19.36 -6.71
N ILE A 242 -0.49 20.60 -7.14
CA ILE A 242 -0.92 21.69 -6.25
C ILE A 242 -2.36 22.06 -6.63
N PHE A 243 -3.34 21.66 -5.82
CA PHE A 243 -4.77 21.83 -6.13
C PHE A 243 -5.26 23.26 -5.84
N ALA A 244 -4.60 24.25 -6.44
CA ALA A 244 -4.91 25.65 -6.28
C ALA A 244 -5.93 26.18 -7.31
N PHE A 245 -6.68 27.19 -6.90
CA PHE A 245 -7.74 27.86 -7.67
C PHE A 245 -7.86 29.33 -7.24
N VAL A 246 -8.44 30.19 -8.08
CA VAL A 246 -8.62 31.62 -7.81
C VAL A 246 -10.07 31.92 -7.44
N LEU A 247 -10.28 32.62 -6.32
CA LEU A 247 -11.58 33.20 -5.95
C LEU A 247 -11.55 34.71 -6.20
N ALA A 248 -12.27 35.16 -7.23
CA ALA A 248 -12.40 36.56 -7.61
C ALA A 248 -13.71 37.13 -7.03
N LEU A 249 -13.59 37.93 -5.96
CA LEU A 249 -14.73 38.47 -5.22
C LEU A 249 -15.01 39.93 -5.59
N GLY A 250 -16.24 40.20 -6.01
CA GLY A 250 -16.67 41.49 -6.52
C GLY A 250 -16.19 41.78 -7.95
N GLU A 251 -16.03 43.06 -8.26
CA GLU A 251 -15.64 43.51 -9.60
C GLU A 251 -14.25 43.01 -10.03
N VAL A 252 -14.21 42.39 -11.20
CA VAL A 252 -12.99 41.92 -11.87
C VAL A 252 -12.48 43.01 -12.81
N THR A 253 -11.50 43.77 -12.35
CA THR A 253 -10.80 44.82 -13.10
C THR A 253 -9.79 44.25 -14.11
N ALA A 254 -9.34 45.05 -15.08
CA ALA A 254 -8.43 44.59 -16.13
C ALA A 254 -7.12 43.99 -15.59
N ASP A 255 -6.57 44.59 -14.53
CA ASP A 255 -5.37 44.09 -13.86
C ASP A 255 -5.58 42.75 -13.13
N LYS A 256 -6.77 42.49 -12.60
CA LYS A 256 -7.20 41.16 -12.12
C LYS A 256 -7.37 40.16 -13.27
N TYR A 257 -7.98 40.55 -14.39
CA TYR A 257 -8.12 39.66 -15.56
C TYR A 257 -6.76 39.18 -16.08
N ALA A 258 -5.76 40.07 -16.15
CA ALA A 258 -4.41 39.73 -16.58
C ALA A 258 -3.71 38.78 -15.59
N ALA A 259 -3.77 39.05 -14.28
CA ALA A 259 -3.20 38.17 -13.26
C ALA A 259 -3.89 36.78 -13.23
N ALA A 260 -5.21 36.75 -13.41
CA ALA A 260 -6.00 35.52 -13.49
C ALA A 260 -5.67 34.69 -14.74
N ALA A 261 -5.47 35.33 -15.91
CA ALA A 261 -4.96 34.64 -17.09
C ALA A 261 -3.54 34.07 -16.87
N GLY A 262 -2.71 34.77 -16.10
CA GLY A 262 -1.44 34.23 -15.57
C GLY A 262 -1.64 32.94 -14.78
N ALA A 263 -2.57 32.92 -13.82
CA ALA A 263 -2.88 31.75 -13.00
C ALA A 263 -3.42 30.55 -13.81
N ILE A 264 -4.22 30.78 -14.85
CA ILE A 264 -4.78 29.70 -15.70
C ILE A 264 -3.67 28.88 -16.38
N ASN A 265 -2.49 29.45 -16.68
CA ASN A 265 -1.33 28.69 -17.21
C ASN A 265 -0.94 27.51 -16.31
N TYR A 266 -1.04 27.68 -14.99
CA TYR A 266 -0.71 26.65 -13.99
C TYR A 266 -1.81 25.57 -13.85
N GLY A 267 -2.87 25.67 -14.66
CA GLY A 267 -4.07 24.85 -14.53
C GLY A 267 -5.00 25.27 -13.39
N PHE A 268 -4.77 26.44 -12.77
CA PHE A 268 -5.58 26.95 -11.67
C PHE A 268 -6.83 27.69 -12.21
N PRO A 269 -8.05 27.17 -11.98
CA PRO A 269 -9.28 27.76 -12.52
C PRO A 269 -9.69 29.01 -11.73
N VAL A 270 -10.53 29.84 -12.34
CA VAL A 270 -11.04 31.09 -11.76
C VAL A 270 -12.53 30.98 -11.49
N ILE A 271 -12.92 31.23 -10.24
CA ILE A 271 -14.32 31.24 -9.79
C ILE A 271 -14.68 32.67 -9.39
N ALA A 272 -15.78 33.20 -9.94
CA ALA A 272 -16.26 34.55 -9.66
C ALA A 272 -17.70 34.57 -9.16
N ASP A 273 -17.99 35.45 -8.19
CA ASP A 273 -19.37 35.77 -7.77
C ASP A 273 -20.09 36.67 -8.78
N THR A 274 -19.35 37.56 -9.44
CA THR A 274 -19.90 38.48 -10.43
C THR A 274 -20.23 37.81 -11.77
N PRO A 275 -21.23 38.33 -12.53
CA PRO A 275 -21.68 37.76 -13.80
C PRO A 275 -20.75 38.12 -14.98
N ILE A 276 -19.46 37.81 -14.84
CA ILE A 276 -18.49 37.87 -15.94
C ILE A 276 -18.75 36.72 -16.94
N PRO A 277 -18.26 36.79 -18.19
CA PRO A 277 -18.33 35.66 -19.11
C PRO A 277 -17.58 34.42 -18.60
N GLN A 278 -17.86 33.25 -19.17
CA GLN A 278 -17.25 31.98 -18.77
C GLN A 278 -16.31 31.42 -19.84
N ILE A 279 -15.40 30.54 -19.40
CA ILE A 279 -14.52 29.73 -20.26
C ILE A 279 -14.63 28.28 -19.77
N LEU A 280 -15.67 27.61 -20.25
CA LEU A 280 -16.02 26.22 -19.92
C LEU A 280 -15.20 25.13 -20.67
N PRO A 281 -14.67 25.33 -21.90
CA PRO A 281 -13.87 24.29 -22.57
C PRO A 281 -12.65 23.91 -21.73
N THR A 282 -12.34 22.61 -21.66
CA THR A 282 -11.21 22.09 -20.86
C THR A 282 -9.88 22.21 -21.61
N GLY A 283 -8.76 21.87 -20.94
CA GLY A 283 -7.45 21.74 -21.59
C GLY A 283 -6.30 22.14 -20.68
N VAL A 284 -6.17 23.45 -20.41
CA VAL A 284 -5.12 23.98 -19.51
C VAL A 284 -5.44 23.67 -18.04
N CYS A 285 -6.61 24.06 -17.52
CA CYS A 285 -7.17 23.51 -16.28
C CYS A 285 -7.57 22.02 -16.43
N THR A 286 -7.88 21.38 -15.30
CA THR A 286 -8.46 20.01 -15.26
C THR A 286 -9.80 19.98 -15.99
N TYR A 287 -10.69 20.89 -15.60
CA TYR A 287 -12.01 21.08 -16.20
C TYR A 287 -12.11 22.52 -16.74
N GLU A 288 -13.10 23.29 -16.33
CA GLU A 288 -13.36 24.66 -16.79
C GLU A 288 -12.21 25.63 -16.40
N HIS A 289 -11.91 26.64 -17.23
CA HIS A 289 -10.91 27.68 -16.87
C HIS A 289 -11.52 28.82 -16.07
N VAL A 290 -12.76 29.23 -16.39
CA VAL A 290 -13.47 30.34 -15.74
C VAL A 290 -14.94 30.01 -15.57
N VAL A 291 -15.40 29.98 -14.32
CA VAL A 291 -16.81 29.82 -13.91
C VAL A 291 -17.25 31.07 -13.13
N SER A 292 -18.48 31.52 -13.33
CA SER A 292 -18.95 32.83 -12.85
C SER A 292 -20.40 32.79 -12.39
N SER A 293 -20.86 33.85 -11.71
CA SER A 293 -22.19 33.91 -11.08
C SER A 293 -22.40 32.85 -9.99
N VAL A 294 -21.33 32.41 -9.32
CA VAL A 294 -21.40 31.36 -8.29
C VAL A 294 -21.81 31.98 -6.95
N ALA A 295 -22.85 31.42 -6.32
CA ALA A 295 -23.33 31.87 -5.01
C ALA A 295 -22.25 31.66 -3.93
N HIS A 296 -22.12 32.61 -3.00
CA HIS A 296 -21.09 32.57 -1.95
C HIS A 296 -21.21 31.33 -1.05
N GLU A 297 -22.42 30.79 -0.88
CA GLU A 297 -22.71 29.59 -0.11
C GLU A 297 -22.22 28.29 -0.75
N GLN A 298 -21.98 28.28 -2.06
CA GLN A 298 -21.54 27.11 -2.85
C GLN A 298 -20.15 27.34 -3.47
N MET A 299 -19.52 28.48 -3.21
CA MET A 299 -18.33 28.93 -3.93
C MET A 299 -17.10 28.02 -3.70
N VAL A 300 -16.90 27.55 -2.47
CA VAL A 300 -15.77 26.67 -2.14
C VAL A 300 -15.97 25.28 -2.74
N GLU A 301 -17.17 24.70 -2.62
CA GLU A 301 -17.52 23.41 -3.24
C GLU A 301 -17.35 23.45 -4.76
N LYS A 302 -17.89 24.49 -5.43
CA LYS A 302 -17.75 24.65 -6.88
C LYS A 302 -16.29 24.84 -7.30
N ALA A 303 -15.49 25.55 -6.50
CA ALA A 303 -14.05 25.71 -6.78
C ALA A 303 -13.29 24.37 -6.70
N LEU A 304 -13.64 23.51 -5.75
CA LEU A 304 -13.06 22.19 -5.59
C LEU A 304 -13.45 21.25 -6.74
N GLU A 305 -14.74 21.22 -7.10
CA GLU A 305 -15.27 20.47 -8.24
C GLU A 305 -14.55 20.85 -9.54
N VAL A 306 -14.50 22.15 -9.87
CA VAL A 306 -13.86 22.69 -11.09
C VAL A 306 -12.34 22.46 -11.10
N ARG A 307 -11.70 22.46 -9.92
CA ARG A 307 -10.27 22.11 -9.81
C ARG A 307 -9.98 20.61 -9.96
N GLY A 308 -10.98 19.76 -9.69
CA GLY A 308 -10.80 18.33 -9.47
C GLY A 308 -10.13 18.01 -8.14
N CYS A 309 -10.32 18.86 -7.12
CA CYS A 309 -9.74 18.69 -5.79
C CYS A 309 -10.66 17.86 -4.91
N LYS A 310 -10.21 16.67 -4.49
CA LYS A 310 -10.93 15.81 -3.55
C LYS A 310 -10.29 15.83 -2.18
N ILE A 311 -11.11 16.04 -1.16
CA ILE A 311 -10.68 16.14 0.23
C ILE A 311 -10.60 14.73 0.80
N LYS A 312 -9.42 14.32 1.25
CA LYS A 312 -9.27 13.06 1.99
C LYS A 312 -9.89 13.21 3.37
N ILE A 313 -10.92 12.42 3.65
CA ILE A 313 -11.53 12.33 4.97
C ILE A 313 -10.61 11.47 5.84
N THR A 314 -9.71 12.12 6.58
CA THR A 314 -8.63 11.46 7.34
C THR A 314 -9.10 10.70 8.57
N LYS A 315 -10.34 10.91 9.01
CA LYS A 315 -10.98 10.16 10.09
C LYS A 315 -12.48 10.00 9.80
N VAL A 316 -12.98 8.77 9.91
CA VAL A 316 -14.42 8.47 9.85
C VAL A 316 -15.12 9.08 11.09
N PRO A 317 -16.20 9.87 10.96
CA PRO A 317 -16.70 10.75 12.03
C PRO A 317 -17.62 10.06 13.06
N ILE A 318 -17.33 8.81 13.41
CA ILE A 318 -18.14 7.96 14.32
C ILE A 318 -17.62 7.96 15.77
N PRO A 319 -18.45 7.62 16.78
CA PRO A 319 -18.07 7.65 18.20
C PRO A 319 -17.17 6.49 18.67
N VAL A 320 -16.77 5.58 17.78
CA VAL A 320 -15.95 4.39 18.07
C VAL A 320 -14.65 4.39 17.26
N PRO A 321 -13.63 3.62 17.68
CA PRO A 321 -12.49 3.30 16.83
C PRO A 321 -12.91 2.71 15.46
N TYR A 322 -12.21 3.10 14.41
CA TYR A 322 -12.39 2.60 13.05
C TYR A 322 -11.05 2.12 12.48
N GLY A 323 -11.03 0.96 11.84
CA GLY A 323 -9.90 0.42 11.09
C GLY A 323 -9.99 -1.10 10.85
N PRO A 324 -9.15 -1.66 9.94
CA PRO A 324 -9.22 -3.09 9.57
C PRO A 324 -9.02 -4.07 10.73
N ALA A 325 -8.44 -3.64 11.85
CA ALA A 325 -8.26 -4.47 13.05
C ALA A 325 -9.58 -4.87 13.75
N PHE A 326 -10.71 -4.22 13.41
CA PHE A 326 -12.05 -4.60 13.89
C PHE A 326 -12.79 -5.51 12.89
N GLU A 327 -12.29 -5.67 11.67
CA GLU A 327 -12.89 -6.53 10.64
C GLU A 327 -12.85 -7.99 11.10
N GLY A 328 -14.03 -8.54 11.41
CA GLY A 328 -14.18 -9.89 11.95
C GLY A 328 -14.50 -9.98 13.45
N GLU A 329 -14.81 -8.86 14.14
CA GLU A 329 -15.41 -8.89 15.47
C GLU A 329 -16.64 -9.83 15.50
N ARG A 330 -16.77 -10.66 16.54
CA ARG A 330 -17.87 -11.64 16.67
C ARG A 330 -18.85 -11.26 17.79
N ILE A 331 -19.80 -10.39 17.48
CA ILE A 331 -20.89 -10.02 18.39
C ILE A 331 -21.78 -11.25 18.66
N ARG A 332 -21.73 -11.80 19.88
CA ARG A 332 -22.55 -12.95 20.30
C ARG A 332 -23.93 -12.48 20.75
N LYS A 333 -24.92 -13.39 20.75
CA LYS A 333 -26.33 -13.07 21.05
C LYS A 333 -26.56 -12.43 22.44
N THR A 334 -25.68 -12.66 23.40
CA THR A 334 -25.70 -11.99 24.73
C THR A 334 -25.40 -10.50 24.64
N ASP A 335 -24.63 -10.10 23.63
CA ASP A 335 -23.92 -8.81 23.55
C ASP A 335 -24.51 -7.90 22.46
N VAL A 336 -25.50 -8.39 21.71
CA VAL A 336 -26.30 -7.65 20.70
C VAL A 336 -27.17 -6.60 21.38
N GLN A 337 -27.07 -5.35 20.94
CA GLN A 337 -28.06 -4.30 21.21
C GLN A 337 -29.26 -4.44 20.25
N VAL A 338 -28.99 -4.54 18.95
CA VAL A 338 -29.99 -4.73 17.90
C VAL A 338 -29.43 -5.58 16.77
N GLU A 339 -30.30 -6.33 16.11
CA GLU A 339 -29.99 -7.21 14.99
C GLU A 339 -30.88 -6.87 13.78
N PHE A 340 -30.32 -6.92 12.58
CA PHE A 340 -31.06 -6.71 11.34
C PHE A 340 -30.75 -7.84 10.38
N GLY A 341 -31.75 -8.37 9.68
CA GLY A 341 -31.52 -9.36 8.63
C GLY A 341 -31.39 -10.80 9.12
N GLY A 342 -30.67 -11.59 8.34
CA GLY A 342 -30.60 -13.04 8.50
C GLY A 342 -32.01 -13.67 8.52
N ASN A 343 -32.22 -14.66 9.37
CA ASN A 343 -33.51 -15.37 9.48
C ASN A 343 -34.51 -14.68 10.46
N ARG A 344 -34.32 -13.40 10.83
CA ARG A 344 -35.23 -12.68 11.77
C ARG A 344 -36.11 -11.62 11.08
N THR A 345 -35.54 -10.82 10.20
CA THR A 345 -36.19 -9.68 9.53
C THR A 345 -35.65 -9.54 8.11
N PRO A 346 -36.38 -8.92 7.16
CA PRO A 346 -35.83 -8.60 5.85
C PRO A 346 -34.76 -7.51 5.99
N ALA A 347 -33.57 -7.73 5.43
CA ALA A 347 -32.55 -6.69 5.30
C ALA A 347 -31.80 -6.77 3.98
N PHE A 348 -31.46 -5.61 3.41
CA PHE A 348 -30.71 -5.51 2.17
C PHE A 348 -29.81 -4.27 2.09
N GLU A 349 -28.72 -4.37 1.33
CA GLU A 349 -27.85 -3.26 0.92
C GLU A 349 -27.98 -3.05 -0.60
N PHE A 350 -28.11 -1.80 -1.05
CA PHE A 350 -28.30 -1.48 -2.47
C PHE A 350 -27.59 -0.17 -2.85
N VAL A 351 -26.70 -0.23 -3.84
CA VAL A 351 -26.07 0.96 -4.45
C VAL A 351 -26.67 1.23 -5.81
N THR A 352 -26.97 2.49 -6.11
CA THR A 352 -27.40 2.96 -7.44
C THR A 352 -26.70 4.27 -7.82
N SER A 353 -26.46 4.45 -9.12
CA SER A 353 -25.98 5.72 -9.68
C SER A 353 -27.06 6.80 -9.59
N ALA A 354 -26.64 8.07 -9.48
CA ALA A 354 -27.48 9.27 -9.56
C ALA A 354 -26.76 10.40 -10.31
N GLU A 355 -27.49 11.37 -10.84
CA GLU A 355 -26.90 12.55 -11.50
C GLU A 355 -26.37 13.57 -10.47
N MET A 356 -25.42 14.40 -10.91
CA MET A 356 -24.67 15.32 -10.03
C MET A 356 -25.52 16.43 -9.38
N ASP A 357 -26.73 16.69 -9.87
CA ASP A 357 -27.70 17.64 -9.32
C ASP A 357 -28.91 16.97 -8.63
N GLU A 358 -29.03 15.63 -8.66
CA GLU A 358 -30.10 14.90 -7.97
C GLU A 358 -29.85 14.71 -6.46
N ILE A 359 -28.59 14.66 -6.03
CA ILE A 359 -28.20 14.36 -4.63
C ILE A 359 -27.29 15.43 -4.02
N ASN A 360 -27.40 15.62 -2.70
CA ASN A 360 -26.44 16.39 -1.90
C ASN A 360 -25.36 15.45 -1.34
N ASP A 361 -24.13 15.92 -1.20
CA ASP A 361 -23.07 15.10 -0.58
C ASP A 361 -23.18 15.10 0.95
N GLY A 362 -22.97 13.94 1.57
CA GLY A 362 -23.05 13.77 3.03
C GLY A 362 -24.48 13.78 3.59
N GLU A 363 -25.51 13.73 2.72
CA GLU A 363 -26.90 13.65 3.17
C GLU A 363 -27.22 12.23 3.67
N ILE A 364 -27.57 12.11 4.96
CA ILE A 364 -27.91 10.84 5.61
C ILE A 364 -29.32 10.96 6.21
N GLU A 365 -30.24 10.14 5.71
CA GLU A 365 -31.65 10.09 6.12
C GLU A 365 -31.94 8.76 6.85
N ILE A 366 -32.79 8.80 7.89
CA ILE A 366 -33.34 7.60 8.55
C ILE A 366 -34.86 7.59 8.39
N ILE A 367 -35.41 6.53 7.79
CA ILE A 367 -36.85 6.33 7.58
C ILE A 367 -37.33 5.16 8.46
N GLY A 368 -37.80 5.49 9.66
CA GLY A 368 -38.30 4.53 10.65
C GLY A 368 -37.67 4.72 12.04
N PRO A 369 -37.82 3.75 12.96
CA PRO A 369 -37.16 3.75 14.27
C PRO A 369 -35.63 3.63 14.17
N ASP A 370 -34.89 4.48 14.91
CA ASP A 370 -33.46 4.30 15.19
C ASP A 370 -33.26 3.38 16.42
N ILE A 371 -32.03 2.91 16.63
CA ILE A 371 -31.68 1.77 17.49
C ILE A 371 -31.73 2.04 18.99
N ASP A 372 -32.02 3.28 19.41
CA ASP A 372 -32.35 3.65 20.80
C ASP A 372 -33.85 3.67 21.09
N SER A 373 -34.70 3.34 20.10
CA SER A 373 -36.16 3.20 20.27
C SER A 373 -36.66 1.76 20.42
N VAL A 374 -35.76 0.78 20.51
CA VAL A 374 -36.05 -0.68 20.64
C VAL A 374 -35.34 -1.31 21.84
N GLU A 375 -35.83 -2.46 22.33
CA GLU A 375 -35.27 -3.11 23.51
C GLU A 375 -33.98 -3.91 23.20
N PRO A 376 -32.99 -3.99 24.12
CA PRO A 376 -31.71 -4.66 23.85
C PRO A 376 -31.81 -6.16 23.51
N GLY A 377 -31.68 -6.49 22.22
CA GLY A 377 -31.79 -7.84 21.66
C GLY A 377 -32.91 -8.03 20.64
N ASP A 378 -33.74 -7.00 20.44
CA ASP A 378 -34.74 -6.94 19.37
C ASP A 378 -34.12 -7.01 17.97
N ALA A 379 -34.98 -7.14 16.96
CA ALA A 379 -34.58 -7.04 15.57
C ALA A 379 -35.52 -6.13 14.78
N LEU A 380 -34.93 -5.35 13.87
CA LEU A 380 -35.60 -4.46 12.94
C LEU A 380 -35.30 -4.93 11.50
N PRO A 381 -36.16 -4.63 10.51
CA PRO A 381 -35.77 -4.72 9.11
C PRO A 381 -34.78 -3.60 8.77
N LEU A 382 -34.02 -3.73 7.68
CA LEU A 382 -33.08 -2.69 7.26
C LEU A 382 -32.90 -2.62 5.74
N ALA A 383 -33.14 -1.46 5.13
CA ALA A 383 -32.54 -1.12 3.84
C ALA A 383 -31.36 -0.16 4.05
N ILE A 384 -30.19 -0.51 3.52
CA ILE A 384 -29.04 0.39 3.35
C ILE A 384 -29.07 0.85 1.89
N TRP A 385 -29.75 1.96 1.62
CA TRP A 385 -29.95 2.47 0.26
C TRP A 385 -28.97 3.61 -0.01
N VAL A 386 -28.05 3.42 -0.96
CA VAL A 386 -26.95 4.36 -1.23
C VAL A 386 -27.05 4.89 -2.65
N GLN A 387 -27.04 6.22 -2.79
CA GLN A 387 -26.98 6.91 -4.06
C GLN A 387 -25.61 7.56 -4.23
N VAL A 388 -24.97 7.30 -5.37
CA VAL A 388 -23.63 7.81 -5.71
C VAL A 388 -23.65 8.54 -7.03
N ALA A 389 -23.13 9.76 -7.04
CA ALA A 389 -22.95 10.55 -8.25
C ALA A 389 -21.46 10.79 -8.50
N GLY A 390 -21.06 10.84 -9.78
CA GLY A 390 -19.71 11.24 -10.15
C GLY A 390 -19.43 11.22 -11.64
N ARG A 391 -18.51 12.08 -12.09
CA ARG A 391 -18.16 12.33 -13.50
C ARG A 391 -17.57 11.11 -14.24
N LYS A 392 -17.26 10.02 -13.52
CA LYS A 392 -16.89 8.71 -14.08
C LYS A 392 -17.76 7.55 -13.58
N MET A 393 -18.79 7.79 -12.78
CA MET A 393 -19.66 6.73 -12.25
C MET A 393 -20.42 6.05 -13.40
N GLN A 394 -20.62 4.74 -13.29
CA GLN A 394 -21.29 3.90 -14.30
C GLN A 394 -22.11 2.82 -13.61
N THR A 395 -23.18 2.35 -14.26
CA THR A 395 -24.07 1.29 -13.73
C THR A 395 -23.43 -0.09 -13.62
N ASP A 396 -22.19 -0.25 -14.10
CA ASP A 396 -21.35 -1.44 -13.88
C ASP A 396 -20.43 -1.31 -12.64
N PHE A 397 -20.31 -0.11 -12.05
CA PHE A 397 -19.54 0.15 -10.82
C PHE A 397 -20.38 0.01 -9.54
N GLU A 398 -21.71 0.02 -9.67
CA GLU A 398 -22.65 -0.18 -8.57
C GLU A 398 -22.41 -1.46 -7.75
N PRO A 399 -22.35 -2.69 -8.34
CA PRO A 399 -22.15 -3.93 -7.57
C PRO A 399 -20.78 -3.99 -6.87
N ILE A 400 -19.78 -3.26 -7.40
CA ILE A 400 -18.44 -3.17 -6.80
C ILE A 400 -18.51 -2.35 -5.53
N LEU A 401 -19.08 -1.14 -5.59
CA LEU A 401 -19.31 -0.28 -4.41
C LEU A 401 -20.23 -0.95 -3.39
N GLU A 402 -21.31 -1.61 -3.86
CA GLU A 402 -22.27 -2.35 -3.02
C GLU A 402 -21.57 -3.39 -2.16
N ARG A 403 -20.65 -4.16 -2.73
CA ARG A 403 -19.89 -5.15 -1.96
C ARG A 403 -18.97 -4.55 -0.90
N GLN A 404 -18.49 -3.32 -1.08
CA GLN A 404 -17.60 -2.68 -0.11
C GLN A 404 -18.31 -2.32 1.19
N ILE A 405 -19.63 -2.09 1.17
CA ILE A 405 -20.45 -1.82 2.36
C ILE A 405 -20.16 -2.84 3.48
N HIS A 406 -19.95 -4.12 3.12
CA HIS A 406 -19.54 -5.16 4.07
C HIS A 406 -18.18 -4.91 4.76
N HIS A 407 -17.13 -4.49 4.05
CA HIS A 407 -15.83 -4.21 4.67
C HIS A 407 -15.84 -2.90 5.44
N LEU A 408 -16.51 -1.88 4.88
CA LEU A 408 -16.59 -0.55 5.48
C LEU A 408 -17.32 -0.59 6.82
N ILE A 409 -18.50 -1.23 6.89
CA ILE A 409 -19.27 -1.35 8.14
C ILE A 409 -18.54 -2.20 9.19
N ASN A 410 -17.88 -3.30 8.79
CA ASN A 410 -17.04 -4.09 9.72
C ASN A 410 -15.77 -3.38 10.19
N GLY A 411 -15.43 -2.22 9.62
CA GLY A 411 -14.30 -1.41 10.08
C GLY A 411 -14.52 -0.73 11.44
N ALA A 412 -15.75 -0.68 11.96
CA ALA A 412 -16.09 0.02 13.20
C ALA A 412 -16.21 -0.93 14.41
N GLU A 413 -15.56 -0.59 15.54
CA GLU A 413 -15.65 -1.37 16.77
C GLU A 413 -17.11 -1.46 17.27
N GLY A 414 -17.59 -2.69 17.50
CA GLY A 414 -18.94 -2.95 17.98
C GLY A 414 -20.02 -2.97 16.89
N ILE A 415 -19.66 -2.97 15.60
CA ILE A 415 -20.56 -3.33 14.50
C ILE A 415 -20.07 -4.61 13.83
N TRP A 416 -21.00 -5.46 13.41
CA TRP A 416 -20.72 -6.65 12.59
C TRP A 416 -21.67 -6.71 11.39
N HIS A 417 -21.15 -7.02 10.21
CA HIS A 417 -21.93 -7.16 8.97
C HIS A 417 -21.54 -8.43 8.21
N MET A 418 -22.52 -9.19 7.71
CA MET A 418 -22.29 -10.37 6.88
C MET A 418 -23.41 -10.49 5.83
N GLY A 419 -23.15 -11.24 4.75
CA GLY A 419 -24.06 -11.36 3.62
C GLY A 419 -23.70 -10.38 2.51
N GLN A 420 -24.72 -10.04 1.72
CA GLN A 420 -24.69 -9.10 0.60
C GLN A 420 -26.12 -8.85 0.10
N ARG A 421 -26.33 -7.90 -0.82
CA ARG A 421 -27.59 -7.73 -1.59
C ARG A 421 -28.82 -7.84 -0.68
N ASP A 422 -29.72 -8.81 -0.88
CA ASP A 422 -30.93 -9.06 -0.08
C ASP A 422 -30.82 -10.18 0.98
N ILE A 423 -29.59 -10.62 1.28
CA ILE A 423 -29.28 -11.60 2.34
C ILE A 423 -28.34 -11.02 3.40
N VAL A 424 -28.47 -9.72 3.65
CA VAL A 424 -27.72 -8.99 4.70
C VAL A 424 -28.10 -9.52 6.09
N TRP A 425 -27.10 -9.58 6.96
CA TRP A 425 -27.25 -9.84 8.39
C TRP A 425 -26.24 -8.99 9.16
N THR A 426 -26.71 -8.08 10.00
CA THR A 426 -25.86 -7.13 10.73
C THR A 426 -26.32 -6.92 12.17
N ARG A 427 -25.38 -6.56 13.04
CA ARG A 427 -25.56 -6.40 14.50
C ARG A 427 -24.79 -5.19 15.00
N VAL A 428 -25.39 -4.48 15.94
CA VAL A 428 -24.69 -3.49 16.79
C VAL A 428 -24.54 -4.07 18.19
N SER A 429 -23.37 -3.90 18.81
CA SER A 429 -23.10 -4.40 20.16
C SER A 429 -23.55 -3.42 21.25
N LYS A 430 -23.88 -3.95 22.44
CA LYS A 430 -24.18 -3.15 23.63
C LYS A 430 -23.02 -2.23 24.02
N SER A 431 -21.77 -2.65 23.77
CA SER A 431 -20.56 -1.83 23.98
C SER A 431 -20.54 -0.64 23.02
N GLY A 432 -20.73 -0.87 21.72
CA GLY A 432 -20.74 0.18 20.71
C GLY A 432 -21.89 1.18 20.90
N PHE A 433 -23.10 0.69 21.18
CA PHE A 433 -24.25 1.53 21.50
C PHE A 433 -24.02 2.40 22.75
N ALA A 434 -23.42 1.84 23.81
CA ALA A 434 -23.07 2.58 25.02
C ALA A 434 -21.93 3.60 24.82
N LYS A 435 -21.05 3.39 23.84
CA LYS A 435 -20.07 4.40 23.37
C LYS A 435 -20.71 5.52 22.54
N GLY A 436 -21.90 5.29 21.99
CA GLY A 436 -22.71 6.29 21.30
C GLY A 436 -23.26 5.87 19.94
N LEU A 437 -22.93 4.68 19.42
CA LEU A 437 -23.34 4.27 18.07
C LEU A 437 -24.85 4.36 17.85
N ARG A 438 -25.23 4.77 16.64
CA ARG A 438 -26.59 4.87 16.09
C ARG A 438 -26.63 4.32 14.68
N LEU A 439 -27.83 4.16 14.11
CA LEU A 439 -27.95 3.71 12.72
C LEU A 439 -27.30 4.72 11.76
N LYS A 440 -27.35 6.02 12.07
CA LYS A 440 -26.71 7.09 11.27
C LYS A 440 -25.23 6.83 10.99
N ASP A 441 -24.50 6.22 11.93
CA ASP A 441 -23.06 5.95 11.80
C ASP A 441 -22.75 5.00 10.62
N TYR A 442 -23.71 4.16 10.20
CA TYR A 442 -23.58 3.36 8.97
C TYR A 442 -23.46 4.27 7.74
N GLY A 443 -24.24 5.35 7.68
CA GLY A 443 -24.19 6.34 6.61
C GLY A 443 -22.90 7.19 6.65
N GLU A 444 -22.45 7.58 7.85
CA GLU A 444 -21.19 8.29 8.05
C GLU A 444 -19.98 7.46 7.58
N ILE A 445 -19.98 6.16 7.88
CA ILE A 445 -18.98 5.20 7.39
C ILE A 445 -19.02 5.13 5.86
N ILE A 446 -20.19 4.90 5.27
CA ILE A 446 -20.34 4.71 3.81
C ILE A 446 -19.93 5.98 3.05
N HIS A 447 -20.42 7.15 3.43
CA HIS A 447 -20.04 8.43 2.81
C HIS A 447 -18.53 8.66 2.91
N ALA A 448 -17.99 8.66 4.12
CA ALA A 448 -16.58 8.99 4.36
C ALA A 448 -15.63 8.08 3.57
N LYS A 449 -15.98 6.79 3.49
CA LYS A 449 -15.14 5.77 2.87
C LYS A 449 -15.34 5.65 1.36
N PHE A 450 -16.54 5.83 0.82
CA PHE A 450 -16.73 5.89 -0.64
C PHE A 450 -16.00 7.11 -1.24
N ILE A 451 -16.04 8.28 -0.58
CA ILE A 451 -15.30 9.48 -1.00
C ILE A 451 -13.77 9.27 -0.87
N SER A 452 -13.31 8.64 0.22
CA SER A 452 -11.90 8.39 0.50
C SER A 452 -11.26 7.35 -0.42
N ASP A 453 -11.94 6.23 -0.64
CA ASP A 453 -11.36 5.01 -1.22
C ASP A 453 -11.69 4.87 -2.71
N TYR A 454 -12.79 5.48 -3.18
CA TYR A 454 -13.17 5.50 -4.60
C TYR A 454 -13.15 6.90 -5.26
N PRO A 455 -12.14 7.76 -5.00
CA PRO A 455 -12.07 9.13 -5.52
C PRO A 455 -11.84 9.19 -7.03
N ALA A 456 -11.65 8.06 -7.72
CA ALA A 456 -11.65 8.00 -9.18
C ALA A 456 -13.05 8.11 -9.79
N ILE A 457 -14.10 7.63 -9.08
CA ILE A 457 -15.45 7.42 -9.64
C ILE A 457 -16.58 8.08 -8.84
N VAL A 458 -16.45 8.18 -7.51
CA VAL A 458 -17.45 8.83 -6.63
C VAL A 458 -17.08 10.30 -6.42
N ASP A 459 -17.97 11.23 -6.72
CA ASP A 459 -17.86 12.67 -6.40
C ASP A 459 -18.84 13.09 -5.26
N LYS A 460 -19.98 12.40 -5.11
CA LYS A 460 -20.96 12.60 -4.03
C LYS A 460 -21.56 11.28 -3.53
N VAL A 461 -21.97 11.23 -2.27
CA VAL A 461 -22.76 10.13 -1.69
C VAL A 461 -23.93 10.65 -0.84
N GLN A 462 -25.11 10.06 -1.04
CA GLN A 462 -26.28 10.17 -0.16
C GLN A 462 -26.68 8.77 0.34
N VAL A 463 -27.08 8.65 1.61
CA VAL A 463 -27.45 7.37 2.24
C VAL A 463 -28.82 7.47 2.92
N THR A 464 -29.77 6.63 2.53
CA THR A 464 -31.06 6.46 3.21
C THR A 464 -31.07 5.12 3.94
N LEU A 465 -31.28 5.15 5.26
CA LEU A 465 -31.33 3.98 6.14
C LEU A 465 -32.78 3.74 6.57
N ILE A 466 -33.36 2.60 6.20
CA ILE A 466 -34.82 2.37 6.32
C ILE A 466 -35.10 1.22 7.27
N THR A 467 -35.83 1.49 8.35
CA THR A 467 -36.27 0.50 9.34
C THR A 467 -37.80 0.40 9.43
N GLU A 468 -38.53 1.22 8.66
CA GLU A 468 -39.98 1.09 8.46
C GLU A 468 -40.31 -0.08 7.53
N SER A 469 -40.87 -1.16 8.09
CA SER A 469 -41.13 -2.45 7.40
C SER A 469 -41.83 -2.31 6.05
N ALA A 470 -42.81 -1.41 5.95
CA ALA A 470 -43.58 -1.22 4.72
C ALA A 470 -42.76 -0.60 3.57
N GLU A 471 -41.77 0.25 3.89
CA GLU A 471 -40.88 0.85 2.91
C GLU A 471 -39.72 -0.10 2.56
N VAL A 472 -39.23 -0.90 3.52
CA VAL A 472 -38.22 -1.94 3.26
C VAL A 472 -38.73 -2.95 2.23
N GLU A 473 -39.91 -3.54 2.42
CA GLU A 473 -40.52 -4.48 1.45
C GLU A 473 -40.72 -3.84 0.06
N LYS A 474 -41.17 -2.59 0.03
CA LYS A 474 -41.35 -1.82 -1.22
C LYS A 474 -40.04 -1.59 -1.97
N ARG A 475 -38.95 -1.22 -1.29
CA ARG A 475 -37.64 -1.01 -1.95
C ARG A 475 -36.91 -2.32 -2.24
N LEU A 476 -37.11 -3.37 -1.43
CA LEU A 476 -36.58 -4.72 -1.66
C LEU A 476 -37.05 -5.30 -3.01
N ALA A 477 -38.31 -5.07 -3.38
CA ALA A 477 -38.85 -5.47 -4.68
C ALA A 477 -38.14 -4.77 -5.87
N VAL A 478 -37.70 -3.52 -5.69
CA VAL A 478 -36.91 -2.77 -6.69
C VAL A 478 -35.49 -3.32 -6.77
N ALA A 479 -34.83 -3.48 -5.62
CA ALA A 479 -33.47 -3.99 -5.53
C ALA A 479 -33.34 -5.39 -6.16
N ARG A 480 -34.26 -6.31 -5.83
CA ARG A 480 -34.31 -7.67 -6.42
C ARG A 480 -34.43 -7.67 -7.94
N LYS A 481 -35.22 -6.76 -8.53
CA LYS A 481 -35.32 -6.62 -9.99
C LYS A 481 -33.98 -6.18 -10.61
N VAL A 482 -33.27 -5.25 -9.95
CA VAL A 482 -31.95 -4.80 -10.41
C VAL A 482 -30.89 -5.89 -10.23
N TYR A 483 -30.95 -6.71 -9.18
CA TYR A 483 -30.05 -7.87 -9.02
C TYR A 483 -30.24 -8.92 -10.12
N ASP A 484 -31.49 -9.20 -10.51
CA ASP A 484 -31.80 -10.08 -11.63
C ASP A 484 -31.27 -9.51 -12.96
N GLU A 485 -31.49 -8.21 -13.22
CA GLU A 485 -30.93 -7.52 -14.39
C GLU A 485 -29.40 -7.53 -14.41
N ARG A 486 -28.73 -7.32 -13.27
CA ARG A 486 -27.27 -7.43 -13.13
C ARG A 486 -26.78 -8.85 -13.42
N ASN A 487 -27.43 -9.88 -12.84
CA ASN A 487 -27.08 -11.29 -13.08
C ASN A 487 -27.19 -11.69 -14.57
N ARG A 488 -28.23 -11.22 -15.27
CA ARG A 488 -28.47 -11.56 -16.68
C ARG A 488 -27.50 -10.89 -17.67
N ARG A 489 -26.73 -9.86 -17.28
CA ARG A 489 -25.75 -9.19 -18.17
C ARG A 489 -24.71 -10.15 -18.76
N LEU A 490 -24.43 -11.28 -18.10
CA LEU A 490 -23.47 -12.30 -18.55
C LEU A 490 -24.05 -13.44 -19.43
N GLU A 491 -25.36 -13.57 -19.65
CA GLU A 491 -25.93 -14.74 -20.34
C GLU A 491 -25.37 -15.00 -21.77
N SER A 492 -24.80 -13.97 -22.41
CA SER A 492 -24.18 -14.04 -23.74
C SER A 492 -22.69 -14.38 -23.73
N MET A 493 -22.02 -14.38 -22.57
CA MET A 493 -20.59 -14.64 -22.43
C MET A 493 -20.32 -16.09 -21.97
N THR A 494 -19.22 -16.66 -22.42
CA THR A 494 -18.76 -18.01 -22.00
C THR A 494 -17.28 -18.00 -21.61
N ASP A 495 -16.86 -18.99 -20.83
CA ASP A 495 -15.46 -19.14 -20.40
C ASP A 495 -14.51 -19.37 -21.58
N ASP A 496 -15.04 -19.89 -22.69
CA ASP A 496 -14.35 -20.11 -23.95
C ASP A 496 -14.29 -18.85 -24.84
N SER A 497 -15.13 -17.83 -24.58
CA SER A 497 -15.20 -16.58 -25.34
C SER A 497 -14.21 -15.49 -24.90
N VAL A 498 -13.65 -15.62 -23.69
CA VAL A 498 -12.66 -14.70 -23.11
C VAL A 498 -11.27 -15.35 -23.09
N ASP A 499 -10.19 -14.55 -23.08
CA ASP A 499 -8.80 -15.02 -22.85
C ASP A 499 -8.34 -14.85 -21.39
N THR A 500 -9.08 -14.04 -20.63
CA THR A 500 -8.72 -13.52 -19.31
C THR A 500 -9.87 -13.76 -18.32
N PHE A 501 -9.54 -14.28 -17.15
CA PHE A 501 -10.42 -14.36 -15.98
C PHE A 501 -10.01 -13.30 -14.95
N TYR A 502 -10.75 -13.15 -13.87
CA TYR A 502 -10.40 -12.22 -12.79
C TYR A 502 -10.25 -12.94 -11.46
N SER A 503 -9.24 -12.58 -10.67
CA SER A 503 -9.12 -13.03 -9.29
C SER A 503 -9.98 -12.20 -8.35
N CYS A 504 -10.16 -12.70 -7.12
CA CYS A 504 -10.59 -11.91 -5.98
C CYS A 504 -9.88 -12.42 -4.72
N LEU A 505 -9.01 -11.57 -4.16
CA LEU A 505 -8.23 -11.83 -2.95
C LEU A 505 -8.86 -11.22 -1.68
N LEU A 506 -9.97 -10.49 -1.82
CA LEU A 506 -10.61 -9.69 -0.77
C LEU A 506 -11.05 -10.48 0.48
N CYS A 507 -11.23 -11.80 0.39
CA CYS A 507 -11.51 -12.66 1.55
C CYS A 507 -10.26 -13.20 2.27
N GLN A 508 -9.04 -12.82 1.86
CA GLN A 508 -7.81 -13.25 2.55
C GLN A 508 -7.66 -12.65 3.96
N SER A 509 -8.41 -11.59 4.30
CA SER A 509 -8.49 -11.05 5.67
C SER A 509 -8.92 -12.10 6.71
N PHE A 510 -9.70 -13.10 6.31
CA PHE A 510 -10.14 -14.21 7.19
C PHE A 510 -9.88 -15.62 6.63
N ALA A 511 -9.45 -15.76 5.36
CA ALA A 511 -9.06 -17.04 4.75
C ALA A 511 -7.77 -16.88 3.92
N PRO A 512 -6.58 -16.75 4.55
CA PRO A 512 -5.37 -16.22 3.91
C PRO A 512 -4.87 -16.96 2.65
N ASN A 513 -5.19 -18.24 2.50
CA ASN A 513 -4.75 -19.04 1.34
C ASN A 513 -5.85 -19.21 0.27
N HIS A 514 -7.01 -18.58 0.46
CA HIS A 514 -8.08 -18.59 -0.52
C HIS A 514 -7.77 -17.62 -1.67
N VAL A 515 -7.94 -18.10 -2.91
CA VAL A 515 -7.98 -17.28 -4.12
C VAL A 515 -9.27 -17.66 -4.84
N CYS A 516 -10.20 -16.72 -4.99
CA CYS A 516 -11.36 -16.94 -5.83
C CYS A 516 -10.99 -16.58 -7.28
N ILE A 517 -11.26 -17.48 -8.22
CA ILE A 517 -11.18 -17.18 -9.66
C ILE A 517 -12.60 -17.04 -10.20
N ILE A 518 -12.84 -15.96 -10.92
CA ILE A 518 -14.13 -15.53 -11.43
C ILE A 518 -14.09 -15.62 -12.96
N THR A 519 -15.02 -16.39 -13.52
CA THR A 519 -15.17 -16.60 -14.97
C THR A 519 -16.60 -16.20 -15.39
N PRO A 520 -16.87 -15.94 -16.69
CA PRO A 520 -18.23 -15.64 -17.15
C PRO A 520 -19.29 -16.68 -16.73
N GLU A 521 -18.92 -17.96 -16.69
CA GLU A 521 -19.81 -19.07 -16.33
C GLU A 521 -19.59 -19.58 -14.88
N ARG A 522 -18.64 -19.01 -14.12
CA ARG A 522 -18.42 -19.26 -12.68
C ARG A 522 -18.19 -17.94 -11.95
N LEU A 523 -19.29 -17.31 -11.52
CA LEU A 523 -19.24 -16.15 -10.62
C LEU A 523 -18.52 -16.48 -9.30
N GLY A 524 -18.02 -15.44 -8.62
CA GLY A 524 -17.36 -15.56 -7.34
C GLY A 524 -18.29 -16.18 -6.30
N LEU A 525 -17.74 -17.06 -5.45
CA LEU A 525 -18.54 -17.92 -4.56
C LEU A 525 -19.45 -17.15 -3.59
N CYS A 526 -19.16 -15.87 -3.33
CA CYS A 526 -20.02 -15.00 -2.54
C CYS A 526 -21.40 -14.79 -3.18
N GLY A 527 -21.50 -14.75 -4.51
CA GLY A 527 -22.72 -14.38 -5.27
C GLY A 527 -22.78 -12.91 -5.72
N ALA A 528 -22.09 -11.99 -5.02
CA ALA A 528 -22.07 -10.57 -5.40
C ALA A 528 -21.25 -10.29 -6.68
N TYR A 529 -20.09 -10.93 -6.83
CA TYR A 529 -19.09 -10.62 -7.87
C TYR A 529 -19.17 -11.56 -9.07
N ASN A 530 -19.41 -10.99 -10.24
CA ASN A 530 -19.35 -11.64 -11.55
C ASN A 530 -18.10 -11.19 -12.35
N TRP A 531 -17.88 -11.73 -13.55
CA TRP A 531 -16.68 -11.44 -14.36
C TRP A 531 -16.56 -9.96 -14.77
N LEU A 532 -17.67 -9.28 -15.06
CA LEU A 532 -17.69 -7.83 -15.34
C LEU A 532 -17.33 -7.02 -14.09
N ASP A 533 -17.81 -7.42 -12.91
CA ASP A 533 -17.47 -6.76 -11.65
C ASP A 533 -15.97 -6.93 -11.33
N GLY A 534 -15.42 -8.13 -11.56
CA GLY A 534 -13.98 -8.40 -11.42
C GLY A 534 -13.13 -7.55 -12.37
N LYS A 535 -13.60 -7.34 -13.61
CA LYS A 535 -12.98 -6.44 -14.58
C LYS A 535 -13.04 -4.97 -14.11
N ALA A 536 -14.23 -4.48 -13.82
CA ALA A 536 -14.44 -3.07 -13.50
C ALA A 536 -13.78 -2.69 -12.16
N ALA A 537 -13.66 -3.61 -11.20
CA ALA A 537 -12.90 -3.39 -9.97
C ALA A 537 -11.42 -3.10 -10.25
N PHE A 538 -10.80 -3.80 -11.21
CA PHE A 538 -9.44 -3.54 -11.66
C PHE A 538 -9.32 -2.21 -12.45
N GLU A 539 -10.34 -1.83 -13.23
CA GLU A 539 -10.36 -0.52 -13.91
C GLU A 539 -10.58 0.67 -12.95
N ILE A 540 -11.05 0.42 -11.73
CA ILE A 540 -11.18 1.41 -10.64
C ILE A 540 -9.88 1.50 -9.83
N ASP A 541 -9.27 0.35 -9.49
CA ASP A 541 -8.01 0.25 -8.74
C ASP A 541 -7.14 -0.89 -9.30
N GLU A 542 -6.13 -0.53 -10.10
CA GLU A 542 -5.15 -1.47 -10.66
C GLU A 542 -4.31 -2.19 -9.58
N THR A 543 -4.25 -1.64 -8.36
CA THR A 543 -3.56 -2.24 -7.19
C THR A 543 -4.50 -3.04 -6.27
N GLY A 544 -5.79 -3.11 -6.61
CA GLY A 544 -6.83 -3.70 -5.79
C GLY A 544 -6.83 -5.24 -5.74
N PRO A 545 -7.71 -5.84 -4.93
CA PRO A 545 -7.79 -7.28 -4.70
C PRO A 545 -8.33 -8.09 -5.90
N ASN A 546 -8.71 -7.43 -7.00
CA ASN A 546 -9.18 -8.04 -8.23
C ASN A 546 -8.14 -7.80 -9.34
N GLN A 547 -7.56 -8.87 -9.87
CA GLN A 547 -6.48 -8.78 -10.86
C GLN A 547 -6.80 -9.62 -12.10
N PRO A 548 -6.39 -9.18 -13.31
CA PRO A 548 -6.60 -9.93 -14.55
C PRO A 548 -5.68 -11.16 -14.62
N VAL A 549 -6.29 -12.35 -14.62
CA VAL A 549 -5.62 -13.65 -14.71
C VAL A 549 -5.76 -14.17 -16.15
N LYS A 550 -4.70 -14.04 -16.95
CA LYS A 550 -4.65 -14.63 -18.29
C LYS A 550 -4.63 -16.14 -18.21
N LYS A 551 -5.43 -16.84 -19.03
CA LYS A 551 -5.52 -18.31 -18.98
C LYS A 551 -4.17 -18.98 -19.27
N GLY A 552 -3.43 -18.52 -20.27
CA GLY A 552 -2.21 -19.20 -20.74
C GLY A 552 -2.55 -20.49 -21.48
N GLU A 553 -1.70 -21.52 -21.36
CA GLU A 553 -1.96 -22.83 -21.96
C GLU A 553 -3.13 -23.55 -21.27
N CYS A 554 -4.03 -24.15 -22.05
CA CYS A 554 -5.14 -24.95 -21.55
C CYS A 554 -4.69 -26.41 -21.39
N LEU A 555 -4.57 -26.85 -20.14
CA LEU A 555 -4.03 -28.17 -19.79
C LEU A 555 -5.14 -29.24 -19.80
N ASP A 556 -6.35 -28.89 -19.32
CA ASP A 556 -7.54 -29.75 -19.43
C ASP A 556 -8.80 -28.88 -19.67
N PRO A 557 -9.43 -28.93 -20.86
CA PRO A 557 -10.64 -28.16 -21.16
C PRO A 557 -11.93 -28.77 -20.59
N ILE A 558 -11.91 -30.00 -20.09
CA ILE A 558 -13.05 -30.70 -19.47
C ILE A 558 -13.10 -30.42 -17.97
N ARG A 559 -11.95 -30.52 -17.27
CA ARG A 559 -11.81 -30.13 -15.86
C ARG A 559 -11.69 -28.62 -15.65
N GLY A 560 -11.27 -27.89 -16.67
CA GLY A 560 -11.03 -26.45 -16.60
C GLY A 560 -9.75 -26.16 -15.82
N ILE A 561 -8.61 -26.52 -16.42
CA ILE A 561 -7.27 -26.31 -15.87
C ILE A 561 -6.45 -25.53 -16.91
N TRP A 562 -5.82 -24.43 -16.49
CA TRP A 562 -4.97 -23.60 -17.34
C TRP A 562 -3.73 -23.13 -16.59
N GLN A 563 -2.57 -23.15 -17.27
CA GLN A 563 -1.27 -22.89 -16.65
C GLN A 563 -1.20 -21.51 -15.97
N GLY A 564 -1.65 -20.45 -16.65
CA GLY A 564 -1.59 -19.08 -16.11
C GLY A 564 -2.54 -18.85 -14.93
N VAL A 565 -3.60 -19.64 -14.83
CA VAL A 565 -4.51 -19.65 -13.67
C VAL A 565 -3.84 -20.34 -12.49
N ASP A 566 -3.23 -21.52 -12.71
CA ASP A 566 -2.54 -22.27 -11.65
C ASP A 566 -1.30 -21.53 -11.13
N GLU A 567 -0.49 -20.92 -12.01
CA GLU A 567 0.66 -20.09 -11.62
C GLU A 567 0.23 -18.89 -10.76
N TYR A 568 -0.88 -18.23 -11.12
CA TYR A 568 -1.44 -17.13 -10.34
C TYR A 568 -1.97 -17.62 -8.98
N VAL A 569 -2.75 -18.71 -8.94
CA VAL A 569 -3.32 -19.26 -7.70
C VAL A 569 -2.22 -19.76 -6.78
N TYR A 570 -1.20 -20.46 -7.27
CA TYR A 570 -0.05 -20.90 -6.48
C TYR A 570 0.71 -19.72 -5.87
N THR A 571 0.93 -18.66 -6.63
CA THR A 571 1.59 -17.44 -6.13
C THR A 571 0.77 -16.75 -5.04
N ASN A 572 -0.53 -16.55 -5.26
CA ASN A 572 -1.40 -15.75 -4.39
C ASN A 572 -2.08 -16.55 -3.25
N SER A 573 -1.97 -17.89 -3.23
CA SER A 573 -2.38 -18.76 -2.12
C SER A 573 -1.25 -19.06 -1.13
N HIS A 574 -0.21 -18.21 -1.10
CA HIS A 574 1.01 -18.43 -0.32
C HIS A 574 1.71 -19.78 -0.61
N LYS A 575 1.65 -20.24 -1.87
CA LYS A 575 2.17 -21.54 -2.35
C LYS A 575 1.45 -22.77 -1.79
N MET A 576 0.25 -22.62 -1.23
CA MET A 576 -0.51 -23.72 -0.65
C MET A 576 -1.41 -24.46 -1.66
N VAL A 577 -1.97 -23.75 -2.65
CA VAL A 577 -2.83 -24.34 -3.68
C VAL A 577 -2.05 -24.41 -4.99
N GLN A 578 -1.56 -25.59 -5.36
CA GLN A 578 -0.73 -25.78 -6.56
C GLN A 578 -1.50 -25.66 -7.87
N SER A 579 -2.75 -26.12 -7.89
CA SER A 579 -3.62 -26.16 -9.07
C SER A 579 -5.05 -26.48 -8.65
N PHE A 580 -6.06 -26.09 -9.43
CA PHE A 580 -7.45 -26.46 -9.17
C PHE A 580 -8.25 -26.71 -10.46
N CYS A 581 -9.34 -27.49 -10.35
CA CYS A 581 -10.27 -27.71 -11.45
C CYS A 581 -11.44 -26.70 -11.36
N ALA A 582 -11.65 -25.91 -12.41
CA ALA A 582 -12.79 -25.00 -12.48
C ALA A 582 -14.15 -25.71 -12.59
N TYR A 583 -14.18 -26.96 -13.04
CA TYR A 583 -15.43 -27.69 -13.36
C TYR A 583 -15.58 -29.06 -12.67
N SER A 584 -14.84 -29.36 -11.61
CA SER A 584 -15.00 -30.57 -10.77
C SER A 584 -15.11 -30.23 -9.28
N ILE A 585 -15.87 -31.03 -8.53
CA ILE A 585 -15.87 -31.09 -7.06
C ILE A 585 -14.97 -32.21 -6.50
N MET A 586 -14.62 -33.20 -7.33
CA MET A 586 -13.91 -34.41 -6.91
C MET A 586 -12.40 -34.36 -7.15
N ASP A 587 -11.95 -33.70 -8.22
CA ASP A 587 -10.54 -33.41 -8.47
C ASP A 587 -10.23 -31.95 -8.07
N ARG A 588 -9.38 -31.75 -7.05
CA ARG A 588 -8.79 -30.46 -6.63
C ARG A 588 -9.75 -29.27 -6.80
N PRO A 589 -10.88 -29.21 -6.08
CA PRO A 589 -11.84 -28.11 -6.22
C PRO A 589 -11.19 -26.76 -5.87
N MET A 590 -11.76 -25.68 -6.41
CA MET A 590 -11.43 -24.32 -5.94
C MET A 590 -11.71 -24.20 -4.44
N THR A 591 -10.78 -23.64 -3.68
CA THR A 591 -10.94 -23.46 -2.24
C THR A 591 -12.11 -22.52 -1.91
N SER A 592 -12.60 -22.55 -0.68
CA SER A 592 -13.70 -21.68 -0.23
C SER A 592 -13.33 -20.92 1.05
N CYS A 593 -13.65 -19.63 1.13
CA CYS A 593 -13.36 -18.82 2.32
C CYS A 593 -14.41 -18.98 3.43
N GLY A 594 -15.67 -18.67 3.17
CA GLY A 594 -16.76 -18.74 4.15
C GLY A 594 -18.03 -17.93 3.83
N CYS A 595 -18.00 -17.03 2.84
CA CYS A 595 -19.14 -16.18 2.46
C CYS A 595 -20.07 -16.78 1.39
N PHE A 596 -19.95 -18.07 1.06
CA PHE A 596 -20.77 -18.75 0.06
C PHE A 596 -22.27 -18.76 0.39
N GLU A 597 -23.12 -18.65 -0.64
CA GLU A 597 -24.58 -18.72 -0.48
C GLU A 597 -25.09 -20.15 -0.42
N VAL A 598 -24.40 -21.07 -1.11
CA VAL A 598 -24.74 -22.48 -1.25
C VAL A 598 -23.50 -23.34 -0.98
N ILE A 599 -23.69 -24.48 -0.31
CA ILE A 599 -22.70 -25.56 -0.23
C ILE A 599 -23.18 -26.74 -1.07
N CYS A 600 -22.32 -27.20 -1.97
CA CYS A 600 -22.44 -28.49 -2.64
C CYS A 600 -21.68 -29.56 -1.85
N ALA A 601 -22.28 -30.75 -1.67
CA ALA A 601 -21.67 -31.88 -0.97
C ALA A 601 -21.97 -33.23 -1.65
N TYR A 602 -21.01 -34.13 -1.67
CA TYR A 602 -21.13 -35.48 -2.24
C TYR A 602 -21.93 -36.43 -1.34
N LEU A 603 -22.86 -37.19 -1.94
CA LEU A 603 -23.65 -38.26 -1.33
C LEU A 603 -23.26 -39.62 -1.96
N PRO A 604 -22.41 -40.42 -1.28
CA PRO A 604 -21.92 -41.70 -1.80
C PRO A 604 -23.02 -42.70 -2.15
N GLU A 605 -24.02 -42.84 -1.28
CA GLU A 605 -25.17 -43.74 -1.45
C GLU A 605 -25.96 -43.42 -2.73
N CYS A 606 -25.91 -42.16 -3.17
CA CYS A 606 -26.66 -41.64 -4.30
C CYS A 606 -25.83 -41.54 -5.60
N ASN A 607 -24.49 -41.69 -5.55
CA ASN A 607 -23.59 -41.41 -6.68
C ASN A 607 -23.81 -39.98 -7.26
N GLY A 608 -24.05 -39.00 -6.38
CA GLY A 608 -24.51 -37.66 -6.74
C GLY A 608 -24.22 -36.59 -5.69
N ILE A 609 -24.59 -35.35 -5.99
CA ILE A 609 -24.31 -34.13 -5.23
C ILE A 609 -25.61 -33.55 -4.69
N MET A 610 -25.60 -33.11 -3.43
CA MET A 610 -26.64 -32.25 -2.87
C MET A 610 -26.21 -30.78 -2.85
N ALA A 611 -27.17 -29.85 -2.89
CA ALA A 611 -26.93 -28.42 -2.70
C ALA A 611 -27.85 -27.85 -1.61
N VAL A 612 -27.26 -27.14 -0.63
CA VAL A 612 -27.99 -26.51 0.49
C VAL A 612 -27.63 -25.03 0.58
N ASN A 613 -28.64 -24.17 0.73
CA ASN A 613 -28.48 -22.72 0.88
C ASN A 613 -28.31 -22.29 2.36
N ARG A 614 -27.69 -21.12 2.55
CA ARG A 614 -27.32 -20.54 3.86
C ARG A 614 -28.49 -20.36 4.82
N GLU A 615 -29.67 -20.11 4.28
CA GLU A 615 -30.90 -19.82 5.03
C GLU A 615 -31.54 -21.08 5.63
N TYR A 616 -31.20 -22.27 5.12
CA TYR A 616 -31.69 -23.57 5.61
C TYR A 616 -30.93 -24.01 6.88
N LEU A 617 -31.66 -24.17 7.99
CA LEU A 617 -31.09 -24.38 9.32
C LEU A 617 -31.12 -25.84 9.83
N GLU A 618 -31.91 -26.71 9.20
CA GLU A 618 -32.03 -28.11 9.61
C GLU A 618 -30.85 -28.96 9.09
N ASP A 619 -30.78 -30.22 9.50
CA ASP A 619 -29.80 -31.16 8.95
C ASP A 619 -30.15 -31.54 7.49
N THR A 620 -29.13 -31.99 6.76
CA THR A 620 -29.21 -32.37 5.35
C THR A 620 -28.83 -33.85 5.18
N PRO A 621 -29.05 -34.48 4.00
CA PRO A 621 -28.79 -35.91 3.80
C PRO A 621 -27.38 -36.42 4.10
N VAL A 622 -26.36 -35.54 4.19
CA VAL A 622 -25.00 -35.89 4.66
C VAL A 622 -24.84 -35.85 6.20
N GLY A 623 -25.94 -35.75 6.95
CA GLY A 623 -25.95 -35.74 8.42
C GLY A 623 -25.44 -34.45 9.06
N MET A 624 -25.53 -33.32 8.35
CA MET A 624 -25.00 -32.03 8.79
C MET A 624 -25.85 -30.84 8.31
N SER A 625 -26.14 -29.90 9.20
CA SER A 625 -26.67 -28.57 8.83
C SER A 625 -25.69 -27.76 7.96
N PHE A 626 -26.20 -26.72 7.29
CA PHE A 626 -25.37 -25.76 6.54
C PHE A 626 -24.25 -25.16 7.41
N SER A 627 -24.53 -24.84 8.68
CA SER A 627 -23.54 -24.24 9.59
C SER A 627 -22.40 -25.20 9.94
N THR A 628 -22.69 -26.50 10.07
CA THR A 628 -21.68 -27.53 10.28
C THR A 628 -20.83 -27.71 9.02
N LEU A 629 -21.48 -27.84 7.85
CA LEU A 629 -20.80 -27.93 6.55
C LEU A 629 -19.90 -26.72 6.28
N ALA A 630 -20.34 -25.50 6.59
CA ALA A 630 -19.57 -24.28 6.40
C ALA A 630 -18.23 -24.30 7.16
N GLY A 631 -18.19 -24.93 8.34
CA GLY A 631 -16.97 -25.13 9.13
C GLY A 631 -16.00 -26.14 8.54
N THR A 632 -16.48 -27.09 7.73
CA THR A 632 -15.67 -28.08 7.01
C THR A 632 -15.17 -27.55 5.66
N VAL A 633 -15.95 -26.69 4.99
CA VAL A 633 -15.68 -26.23 3.61
C VAL A 633 -14.93 -24.89 3.55
N GLY A 634 -15.07 -24.04 4.59
CA GLY A 634 -14.39 -22.75 4.66
C GLY A 634 -12.89 -22.81 4.97
N GLY A 635 -12.27 -21.64 5.17
CA GLY A 635 -10.88 -21.52 5.62
C GLY A 635 -9.81 -21.69 4.53
N GLY A 636 -10.19 -21.71 3.25
CA GLY A 636 -9.24 -21.69 2.13
C GLY A 636 -8.52 -23.01 1.84
N GLN A 637 -9.09 -24.15 2.26
CA GLN A 637 -8.57 -25.49 1.94
C GLN A 637 -9.21 -26.09 0.67
N GLN A 638 -8.55 -27.05 0.04
CA GLN A 638 -9.15 -27.89 -1.01
C GLN A 638 -9.82 -29.09 -0.36
N THR A 639 -11.13 -29.27 -0.57
CA THR A 639 -11.96 -30.26 0.12
C THR A 639 -12.73 -31.14 -0.88
N PRO A 640 -12.06 -32.10 -1.57
CA PRO A 640 -12.69 -33.00 -2.53
C PRO A 640 -14.01 -33.60 -2.03
N GLY A 641 -15.06 -33.50 -2.85
CA GLY A 641 -16.44 -33.86 -2.51
C GLY A 641 -17.27 -32.73 -1.89
N PHE A 642 -16.68 -31.57 -1.60
CA PHE A 642 -17.38 -30.39 -1.06
C PHE A 642 -16.94 -29.09 -1.74
N MET A 643 -17.84 -28.11 -1.86
CA MET A 643 -17.55 -26.81 -2.48
C MET A 643 -18.57 -25.73 -2.09
N GLY A 644 -18.09 -24.53 -1.74
CA GLY A 644 -18.94 -23.34 -1.62
C GLY A 644 -19.13 -22.62 -2.96
N CYS A 645 -20.35 -22.13 -3.23
CA CYS A 645 -20.67 -21.35 -4.43
C CYS A 645 -21.82 -20.35 -4.20
N GLY A 646 -22.03 -19.44 -5.16
CA GLY A 646 -23.22 -18.57 -5.21
C GLY A 646 -24.40 -19.28 -5.86
N LYS A 647 -25.64 -18.88 -5.53
CA LYS A 647 -26.90 -19.50 -5.97
C LYS A 647 -26.97 -19.63 -7.50
N ILE A 648 -26.53 -18.60 -8.22
CA ILE A 648 -26.51 -18.56 -9.70
C ILE A 648 -25.56 -19.59 -10.33
N PHE A 649 -24.53 -20.09 -9.62
CA PHE A 649 -23.63 -21.10 -10.21
C PHE A 649 -24.35 -22.42 -10.49
N LEU A 650 -25.44 -22.72 -9.77
CA LEU A 650 -26.28 -23.90 -9.98
C LEU A 650 -27.00 -23.90 -11.35
N THR A 651 -27.06 -22.77 -12.07
CA THR A 651 -27.68 -22.63 -13.39
C THR A 651 -26.66 -22.45 -14.53
N SER A 652 -25.36 -22.56 -14.21
CA SER A 652 -24.26 -22.46 -15.18
C SER A 652 -24.15 -23.70 -16.06
N LYS A 653 -23.87 -23.51 -17.37
CA LYS A 653 -23.55 -24.63 -18.28
C LYS A 653 -22.28 -25.39 -17.88
N LYS A 654 -21.37 -24.73 -17.15
CA LYS A 654 -20.11 -25.30 -16.64
C LYS A 654 -20.26 -25.91 -15.23
N PHE A 655 -21.44 -25.84 -14.61
CA PHE A 655 -21.69 -26.40 -13.27
C PHE A 655 -21.33 -27.89 -13.21
N LEU A 656 -20.26 -28.20 -12.45
CA LEU A 656 -19.70 -29.55 -12.26
C LEU A 656 -19.56 -30.37 -13.56
N PHE A 657 -19.22 -29.71 -14.67
CA PHE A 657 -19.26 -30.29 -16.01
C PHE A 657 -18.41 -31.58 -16.13
N ALA A 658 -17.23 -31.61 -15.52
CA ALA A 658 -16.34 -32.78 -15.54
C ALA A 658 -16.93 -34.00 -14.80
N ASP A 659 -17.74 -33.75 -13.76
CA ASP A 659 -18.32 -34.80 -12.93
C ASP A 659 -19.61 -35.40 -13.53
N GLY A 660 -20.11 -34.82 -14.64
CA GLY A 660 -21.38 -35.12 -15.28
C GLY A 660 -22.49 -34.09 -15.02
N GLY A 661 -22.15 -32.96 -14.42
CA GLY A 661 -22.98 -31.77 -14.28
C GLY A 661 -24.30 -31.96 -13.53
N HIS A 662 -25.33 -31.21 -13.92
CA HIS A 662 -26.63 -31.17 -13.25
C HIS A 662 -27.29 -32.55 -13.07
N ARG A 663 -26.99 -33.53 -13.94
CA ARG A 663 -27.48 -34.93 -13.79
C ARG A 663 -26.98 -35.61 -12.51
N ARG A 664 -25.96 -35.06 -11.85
CA ARG A 664 -25.49 -35.45 -10.52
C ARG A 664 -26.25 -34.80 -9.37
N LEU A 665 -27.01 -33.72 -9.57
CA LEU A 665 -27.83 -33.14 -8.50
C LEU A 665 -28.87 -34.18 -8.08
N VAL A 666 -28.92 -34.52 -6.79
CA VAL A 666 -29.84 -35.55 -6.24
C VAL A 666 -30.72 -35.03 -5.12
N TRP A 667 -30.30 -33.97 -4.43
CA TRP A 667 -31.10 -33.29 -3.41
C TRP A 667 -30.81 -31.78 -3.45
N MET A 668 -31.86 -30.98 -3.37
CA MET A 668 -31.78 -29.52 -3.27
C MET A 668 -32.90 -29.04 -2.36
N THR A 669 -32.67 -28.01 -1.56
CA THR A 669 -33.77 -27.39 -0.80
C THR A 669 -34.87 -26.91 -1.72
N LYS A 670 -36.12 -27.00 -1.27
CA LYS A 670 -37.28 -26.53 -2.04
C LYS A 670 -37.24 -25.04 -2.34
N GLU A 671 -36.59 -24.25 -1.47
CA GLU A 671 -36.31 -22.84 -1.71
C GLU A 671 -35.44 -22.64 -2.96
N LEU A 672 -34.29 -23.35 -3.07
CA LEU A 672 -33.43 -23.28 -4.25
C LEU A 672 -34.15 -23.76 -5.52
N LYS A 673 -34.93 -24.85 -5.43
CA LYS A 673 -35.76 -25.33 -6.55
C LYS A 673 -36.78 -24.29 -7.01
N THR A 674 -37.36 -23.52 -6.09
CA THR A 674 -38.37 -22.50 -6.39
C THR A 674 -37.71 -21.24 -6.98
N LEU A 675 -36.62 -20.79 -6.36
CA LEU A 675 -35.89 -19.58 -6.76
C LEU A 675 -35.23 -19.70 -8.15
N LEU A 676 -34.65 -20.87 -8.45
CA LEU A 676 -33.88 -21.11 -9.68
C LEU A 676 -34.65 -21.94 -10.71
N GLY A 677 -35.94 -22.23 -10.48
CA GLY A 677 -36.70 -23.24 -11.21
C GLY A 677 -36.76 -23.04 -12.72
N GLU A 678 -36.93 -21.79 -13.19
CA GLU A 678 -37.00 -21.48 -14.64
C GLU A 678 -35.66 -21.75 -15.35
N ASP A 679 -34.55 -21.26 -14.79
CA ASP A 679 -33.21 -21.45 -15.37
C ASP A 679 -32.68 -22.87 -15.20
N LEU A 680 -32.98 -23.55 -14.09
CA LEU A 680 -32.72 -24.98 -13.95
C LEU A 680 -33.48 -25.78 -15.00
N GLN A 681 -34.77 -25.51 -15.21
CA GLN A 681 -35.58 -26.20 -16.22
C GLN A 681 -35.06 -25.98 -17.65
N LYS A 682 -34.58 -24.77 -17.95
CA LYS A 682 -33.86 -24.41 -19.19
C LYS A 682 -32.56 -25.22 -19.34
N ARG A 683 -31.69 -25.26 -18.32
CA ARG A 683 -30.47 -26.09 -18.31
C ARG A 683 -30.74 -27.59 -18.42
N PHE A 684 -31.77 -28.10 -17.74
CA PHE A 684 -32.13 -29.52 -17.75
C PHE A 684 -32.68 -29.94 -19.12
N SER A 685 -33.44 -29.06 -19.77
CA SER A 685 -33.92 -29.26 -21.15
C SER A 685 -32.77 -29.28 -22.16
N GLU A 686 -31.80 -28.37 -22.05
CA GLU A 686 -30.57 -28.37 -22.87
C GLU A 686 -29.76 -29.68 -22.71
N GLN A 687 -29.77 -30.27 -21.51
CA GLN A 687 -29.14 -31.57 -21.21
C GLN A 687 -30.00 -32.79 -21.55
N GLY A 688 -31.17 -32.61 -22.18
CA GLY A 688 -32.07 -33.71 -22.57
C GLY A 688 -32.68 -34.46 -21.37
N ALA A 689 -32.80 -33.82 -20.21
CA ALA A 689 -33.39 -34.37 -19.00
C ALA A 689 -34.47 -33.42 -18.41
N PRO A 690 -35.49 -33.00 -19.19
CA PRO A 690 -36.45 -31.96 -18.79
C PRO A 690 -37.38 -32.36 -17.62
N ASP A 691 -37.33 -33.62 -17.15
CA ASP A 691 -38.06 -34.11 -15.99
C ASP A 691 -37.16 -34.27 -14.75
N LEU A 692 -35.96 -33.66 -14.75
CA LEU A 692 -34.98 -33.79 -13.67
C LEU A 692 -35.35 -33.00 -12.40
N LEU A 693 -36.01 -31.84 -12.51
CA LEU A 693 -36.39 -31.02 -11.34
C LEU A 693 -37.32 -31.77 -10.38
N ASP A 694 -38.25 -32.57 -10.94
CA ASP A 694 -39.17 -33.43 -10.20
C ASP A 694 -38.50 -34.70 -9.65
N LYS A 695 -37.28 -35.04 -10.09
CA LYS A 695 -36.55 -36.24 -9.67
C LYS A 695 -35.49 -35.98 -8.59
N ILE A 696 -35.03 -34.74 -8.50
CA ILE A 696 -34.19 -34.26 -7.39
C ILE A 696 -35.04 -34.27 -6.11
N ALA A 697 -34.54 -34.83 -5.01
CA ALA A 697 -35.23 -34.79 -3.71
C ALA A 697 -35.14 -33.39 -3.06
N ASP A 698 -35.97 -33.13 -2.05
CA ASP A 698 -35.91 -31.95 -1.17
C ASP A 698 -36.32 -32.34 0.25
N GLU A 699 -36.26 -31.39 1.20
CA GLU A 699 -36.59 -31.62 2.60
C GLU A 699 -38.03 -32.11 2.84
N THR A 700 -38.95 -31.89 1.88
CA THR A 700 -40.34 -32.38 1.95
C THR A 700 -40.49 -33.80 1.40
N ILE A 701 -39.41 -34.40 0.90
CA ILE A 701 -39.35 -35.74 0.29
C ILE A 701 -38.45 -36.68 1.10
N ALA A 702 -37.23 -36.24 1.44
CA ALA A 702 -36.22 -37.04 2.14
C ALA A 702 -35.16 -36.17 2.83
N THR A 703 -34.75 -36.55 4.03
CA THR A 703 -33.78 -35.82 4.86
C THR A 703 -32.49 -36.60 5.16
N ASP A 704 -32.42 -37.88 4.76
CA ASP A 704 -31.24 -38.75 4.90
C ASP A 704 -30.85 -39.42 3.57
N ALA A 705 -29.59 -39.85 3.45
CA ALA A 705 -29.05 -40.41 2.21
C ALA A 705 -29.73 -41.70 1.72
N LEU A 706 -30.32 -42.51 2.62
CA LEU A 706 -31.03 -43.73 2.24
C LEU A 706 -32.42 -43.41 1.70
N ALA A 707 -33.15 -42.51 2.35
CA ALA A 707 -34.45 -42.03 1.84
C ALA A 707 -34.31 -41.29 0.49
N VAL A 708 -33.24 -40.50 0.29
CA VAL A 708 -32.93 -39.90 -1.03
C VAL A 708 -32.67 -41.01 -2.05
N ARG A 709 -31.90 -42.04 -1.70
CA ARG A 709 -31.60 -43.17 -2.60
C ARG A 709 -32.86 -43.97 -2.98
N GLU A 710 -33.75 -44.27 -2.04
CA GLU A 710 -35.04 -44.93 -2.32
C GLU A 710 -35.92 -44.08 -3.26
N TYR A 711 -35.97 -42.77 -3.03
CA TYR A 711 -36.69 -41.85 -3.91
C TYR A 711 -36.11 -41.85 -5.34
N MET A 712 -34.79 -41.75 -5.47
CA MET A 712 -34.09 -41.79 -6.74
C MET A 712 -34.36 -43.07 -7.54
N GLU A 713 -34.41 -44.23 -6.88
CA GLU A 713 -34.73 -45.51 -7.53
C GLU A 713 -36.18 -45.56 -8.00
N LYS A 714 -37.11 -45.07 -7.19
CA LYS A 714 -38.55 -44.95 -7.52
C LYS A 714 -38.81 -44.03 -8.72
N VAL A 715 -38.09 -42.91 -8.85
CA VAL A 715 -38.27 -41.93 -9.96
C VAL A 715 -37.33 -42.15 -11.15
N GLY A 716 -36.41 -43.12 -11.05
CA GLY A 716 -35.45 -43.45 -12.12
C GLY A 716 -34.40 -42.38 -12.38
N HIS A 717 -33.83 -41.80 -11.31
CA HIS A 717 -32.86 -40.70 -11.38
C HIS A 717 -31.63 -41.03 -12.25
N PRO A 718 -31.14 -40.12 -13.13
CA PRO A 718 -30.05 -40.41 -14.07
C PRO A 718 -28.73 -40.80 -13.39
N ALA A 719 -28.37 -40.18 -12.26
CA ALA A 719 -27.14 -40.48 -11.50
C ALA A 719 -26.95 -41.98 -11.17
N LEU A 720 -28.04 -42.73 -10.97
CA LEU A 720 -28.01 -44.17 -10.68
C LEU A 720 -27.45 -45.03 -11.83
N LYS A 721 -27.41 -44.48 -13.05
CA LYS A 721 -26.93 -45.15 -14.28
C LYS A 721 -25.63 -44.55 -14.80
N MET A 722 -25.09 -43.53 -14.12
CA MET A 722 -23.80 -42.92 -14.44
C MET A 722 -22.67 -43.71 -13.78
N PRO A 723 -21.42 -43.64 -14.30
CA PRO A 723 -20.26 -44.21 -13.62
C PRO A 723 -20.14 -43.70 -12.18
N ASP A 724 -19.47 -44.48 -11.32
CA ASP A 724 -19.13 -44.04 -9.97
C ASP A 724 -18.26 -42.77 -10.05
N ILE A 725 -18.72 -41.70 -9.40
CA ILE A 725 -18.08 -40.38 -9.42
C ILE A 725 -16.72 -40.39 -8.68
N THR A 726 -16.47 -41.35 -7.78
CA THR A 726 -15.19 -41.47 -7.06
C THR A 726 -14.02 -41.84 -7.97
N LEU A 727 -14.29 -42.47 -9.13
CA LEU A 727 -13.26 -42.80 -10.12
C LEU A 727 -12.51 -41.57 -10.64
N LEU A 728 -13.13 -40.38 -10.60
CA LEU A 728 -12.51 -39.11 -10.97
C LEU A 728 -11.46 -38.66 -9.92
N ALA A 729 -11.74 -38.89 -8.63
CA ALA A 729 -10.80 -38.59 -7.55
C ALA A 729 -9.63 -39.57 -7.51
N ASP A 730 -9.80 -40.82 -7.97
CA ASP A 730 -8.70 -41.78 -8.09
C ASP A 730 -7.84 -41.57 -9.33
N ALA A 731 -8.43 -41.10 -10.44
CA ALA A 731 -7.66 -40.64 -11.61
C ALA A 731 -6.73 -39.46 -11.25
N ALA A 732 -7.25 -38.46 -10.52
CA ALA A 732 -6.47 -37.31 -10.05
C ALA A 732 -5.24 -37.69 -9.18
N LYS A 733 -5.37 -38.73 -8.35
CA LYS A 733 -4.25 -39.28 -7.55
C LYS A 733 -3.16 -39.92 -8.42
N ALA A 734 -3.52 -40.47 -9.57
CA ALA A 734 -2.59 -41.10 -10.51
C ALA A 734 -1.87 -40.08 -11.43
N GLU A 735 -2.51 -38.93 -11.70
CA GLU A 735 -1.97 -37.84 -12.51
C GLU A 735 -1.12 -36.83 -11.69
N SER A 736 -1.08 -37.00 -10.37
CA SER A 736 -0.31 -36.12 -9.47
C SER A 736 1.21 -36.33 -9.64
N PRO A 737 2.00 -35.28 -9.90
CA PRO A 737 3.42 -35.43 -10.23
C PRO A 737 4.25 -35.93 -9.04
N VAL A 738 5.03 -36.99 -9.26
CA VAL A 738 5.87 -37.60 -8.23
C VAL A 738 7.12 -36.76 -7.98
N GLY A 739 7.12 -36.01 -6.87
CA GLY A 739 8.34 -35.77 -6.10
C GLY A 739 8.68 -34.33 -5.73
N PHE A 740 8.31 -33.93 -4.51
CA PHE A 740 9.27 -33.39 -3.54
C PHE A 740 9.01 -34.02 -2.17
N PRO A 741 10.04 -34.35 -1.35
CA PRO A 741 9.83 -35.19 -0.17
C PRO A 741 9.37 -34.41 1.07
N ALA A 742 8.28 -34.85 1.69
CA ALA A 742 7.94 -34.53 3.08
C ALA A 742 8.12 -35.78 3.95
N ALA A 743 8.77 -35.67 5.12
CA ALA A 743 9.07 -36.83 5.97
C ALA A 743 9.16 -36.51 7.47
N ALA A 744 8.28 -37.16 8.25
CA ALA A 744 8.32 -37.32 9.71
C ALA A 744 7.33 -38.45 10.08
N ALA A 745 7.51 -39.29 11.11
CA ALA A 745 8.63 -39.57 12.02
C ALA A 745 8.27 -40.85 12.83
N SER A 746 9.17 -41.65 13.43
CA SER A 746 10.63 -41.84 13.30
C SER A 746 11.06 -43.03 14.19
N SER A 747 12.05 -43.85 13.81
CA SER A 747 12.64 -44.86 14.71
C SER A 747 14.16 -45.05 14.49
N HIS A 748 14.94 -44.89 15.57
CA HIS A 748 16.40 -45.02 15.71
C HIS A 748 16.92 -46.49 15.63
N PRO A 749 18.24 -46.79 15.61
CA PRO A 749 19.43 -45.93 15.88
C PRO A 749 20.55 -45.92 14.81
N ALA A 750 21.68 -45.24 15.12
CA ALA A 750 22.90 -45.08 14.28
C ALA A 750 23.87 -46.29 14.36
N GLU A 751 24.94 -46.40 13.53
CA GLU A 751 26.34 -45.94 13.75
C GLU A 751 27.26 -46.51 12.60
N VAL A 752 28.45 -46.03 12.16
CA VAL A 752 29.21 -44.75 12.27
C VAL A 752 30.39 -44.71 11.23
N GLU A 753 30.82 -43.53 10.70
CA GLU A 753 32.14 -43.20 10.02
C GLU A 753 32.62 -43.97 8.73
N LYS A 754 33.65 -43.58 7.91
CA LYS A 754 34.55 -42.39 7.71
C LYS A 754 35.08 -42.28 6.24
N GLU A 755 35.71 -41.14 5.91
CA GLU A 755 36.05 -40.51 4.60
C GLU A 755 37.18 -41.06 3.66
N THR A 756 37.03 -40.81 2.32
CA THR A 756 38.04 -40.45 1.24
C THR A 756 39.32 -41.32 0.98
N THR A 757 39.98 -41.41 -0.20
CA THR A 757 40.40 -40.44 -1.26
C THR A 757 40.57 -41.07 -2.70
N ALA A 758 41.17 -40.34 -3.67
CA ALA A 758 41.28 -40.62 -5.14
C ALA A 758 42.18 -41.83 -5.58
N GLU A 759 42.21 -42.27 -6.86
CA GLU A 759 43.01 -41.69 -7.99
C GLU A 759 42.43 -41.93 -9.44
N ARG A 760 43.19 -41.61 -10.51
CA ARG A 760 42.80 -41.51 -11.94
C ARG A 760 43.67 -42.32 -12.93
N SER A 761 43.14 -42.63 -14.13
CA SER A 761 43.78 -42.61 -15.49
C SER A 761 43.03 -43.54 -16.47
N ASP A 762 43.18 -43.52 -17.81
CA ASP A 762 43.27 -42.45 -18.84
C ASP A 762 42.91 -43.12 -20.20
N SER A 763 42.13 -42.52 -21.11
CA SER A 763 42.58 -41.83 -22.35
C SER A 763 41.50 -42.07 -23.45
N GLU A 764 41.26 -41.27 -24.47
CA GLU A 764 41.77 -39.93 -24.84
C GLU A 764 40.67 -39.19 -25.65
N GLU A 765 40.48 -37.88 -25.45
CA GLU A 765 39.49 -37.06 -26.18
C GLU A 765 40.18 -35.98 -27.04
N GLN A 766 39.52 -35.49 -28.08
CA GLN A 766 39.90 -34.24 -28.75
C GLN A 766 38.84 -33.16 -28.57
N THR A 767 39.10 -32.27 -27.61
CA THR A 767 38.33 -31.05 -27.32
C THR A 767 39.04 -29.80 -27.87
N MET A 768 38.29 -28.74 -28.14
CA MET A 768 38.90 -27.40 -28.32
C MET A 768 39.60 -26.99 -27.03
N THR A 769 40.82 -26.47 -27.12
CA THR A 769 41.62 -26.21 -25.92
C THR A 769 41.04 -25.09 -25.07
N PRO A 770 41.32 -25.03 -23.75
CA PRO A 770 40.93 -23.90 -22.91
C PRO A 770 41.44 -22.57 -23.44
N GLU A 771 42.60 -22.53 -24.10
CA GLU A 771 43.13 -21.33 -24.76
C GLU A 771 42.34 -20.96 -26.02
N GLN A 772 41.86 -21.93 -26.82
CA GLN A 772 40.97 -21.67 -27.96
C GLN A 772 39.59 -21.22 -27.51
N LEU A 773 39.03 -21.81 -26.45
CA LEU A 773 37.75 -21.40 -25.88
C LEU A 773 37.86 -20.06 -25.13
N ALA A 774 39.01 -19.77 -24.51
CA ALA A 774 39.31 -18.45 -23.94
C ALA A 774 39.52 -17.42 -25.05
N GLN A 775 40.26 -17.72 -26.13
CA GLN A 775 40.40 -16.85 -27.30
C GLN A 775 39.04 -16.60 -27.97
N LEU A 776 38.18 -17.60 -28.10
CA LEU A 776 36.82 -17.42 -28.65
C LEU A 776 35.93 -16.59 -27.72
N LYS A 777 35.94 -16.87 -26.42
CA LYS A 777 35.20 -16.06 -25.43
C LYS A 777 35.77 -14.65 -25.31
N GLN A 778 37.08 -14.47 -25.50
CA GLN A 778 37.75 -13.18 -25.43
C GLN A 778 37.65 -12.40 -26.75
N SER A 779 37.57 -13.05 -27.91
CA SER A 779 37.28 -12.40 -29.19
C SER A 779 35.82 -11.95 -29.22
N ILE A 780 34.88 -12.82 -28.87
CA ILE A 780 33.45 -12.44 -28.76
C ILE A 780 33.26 -11.35 -27.70
N LYS A 781 33.94 -11.45 -26.55
CA LYS A 781 33.89 -10.40 -25.52
C LYS A 781 34.63 -9.12 -25.96
N GLN A 782 35.64 -9.19 -26.84
CA GLN A 782 36.31 -8.03 -27.39
C GLN A 782 35.47 -7.37 -28.49
N GLU A 783 34.81 -8.14 -29.36
CA GLU A 783 33.82 -7.64 -30.33
C GLU A 783 32.66 -6.95 -29.60
N ILE A 784 32.04 -7.60 -28.62
CA ILE A 784 30.99 -6.99 -27.79
C ILE A 784 31.52 -5.76 -27.03
N VAL A 785 32.75 -5.80 -26.48
CA VAL A 785 33.33 -4.65 -25.78
C VAL A 785 33.70 -3.50 -26.72
N ASP A 786 34.07 -3.77 -27.98
CA ASP A 786 34.42 -2.73 -28.95
C ASP A 786 33.20 -2.22 -29.73
N GLU A 787 32.12 -3.01 -29.82
CA GLU A 787 30.77 -2.60 -30.22
C GLU A 787 30.11 -1.73 -29.14
N VAL A 788 30.21 -2.13 -27.86
CA VAL A 788 29.74 -1.34 -26.71
C VAL A 788 30.60 -0.10 -26.46
N LYS A 789 31.94 -0.14 -26.61
CA LYS A 789 32.76 1.08 -26.60
C LYS A 789 32.50 1.94 -27.83
N GLY A 790 32.27 1.33 -28.98
CA GLY A 790 31.93 2.01 -30.22
C GLY A 790 30.64 2.83 -30.12
N SER A 791 29.63 2.29 -29.42
CA SER A 791 28.31 2.91 -29.23
C SER A 791 28.20 3.78 -27.98
N LEU A 792 28.70 3.37 -26.81
CA LEU A 792 28.59 4.17 -25.57
C LEU A 792 29.75 5.16 -25.35
N THR A 793 30.94 4.92 -25.90
CA THR A 793 32.15 5.74 -25.59
C THR A 793 32.48 6.76 -26.69
N ARG A 794 31.72 6.84 -27.78
CA ARG A 794 31.82 7.94 -28.75
C ARG A 794 30.89 9.09 -28.40
N ASP A 795 29.57 8.91 -28.52
CA ASP A 795 28.65 10.06 -28.52
C ASP A 795 28.58 10.79 -27.18
N ILE A 796 28.63 10.05 -26.05
CA ILE A 796 28.62 10.63 -24.70
C ILE A 796 29.94 11.38 -24.42
N VAL A 797 31.09 10.81 -24.78
CA VAL A 797 32.40 11.42 -24.51
C VAL A 797 32.72 12.55 -25.49
N ALA A 798 32.29 12.44 -26.76
CA ALA A 798 32.38 13.51 -27.74
C ALA A 798 31.52 14.71 -27.31
N GLY A 799 30.28 14.50 -26.87
CA GLY A 799 29.43 15.57 -26.33
C GLY A 799 30.07 16.29 -25.14
N ILE A 800 30.65 15.55 -24.20
CA ILE A 800 31.34 16.11 -23.02
C ILE A 800 32.61 16.87 -23.44
N ILE A 801 33.46 16.31 -24.31
CA ILE A 801 34.71 16.95 -24.75
C ILE A 801 34.42 18.17 -25.65
N GLN A 802 33.41 18.14 -26.51
CA GLN A 802 33.02 19.29 -27.34
C GLN A 802 32.49 20.44 -26.46
N THR A 803 31.62 20.14 -25.49
CA THR A 803 31.09 21.14 -24.54
C THR A 803 32.18 21.78 -23.67
N LEU A 804 33.29 21.08 -23.41
CA LEU A 804 34.45 21.61 -22.69
C LEU A 804 35.47 22.31 -23.61
N GLY A 805 35.64 21.82 -24.85
CA GLY A 805 36.59 22.34 -25.82
C GLY A 805 36.15 23.66 -26.46
N GLU A 806 34.89 23.76 -26.87
CA GLU A 806 34.32 25.00 -27.46
C GLU A 806 34.32 26.19 -26.49
N LYS A 807 34.49 25.93 -25.18
CA LYS A 807 34.61 26.95 -24.14
C LYS A 807 36.04 27.46 -23.91
N PHE A 808 37.07 26.83 -24.47
CA PHE A 808 38.48 27.19 -24.18
C PHE A 808 39.49 27.10 -25.35
N LEU A 809 39.32 26.23 -26.36
CA LEU A 809 40.31 26.02 -27.44
C LEU A 809 39.62 25.69 -28.78
N GLY A 810 39.40 26.68 -29.64
CA GLY A 810 38.71 26.49 -30.93
C GLY A 810 39.63 26.39 -32.16
N GLN A 811 39.42 25.37 -33.02
CA GLN A 811 39.64 25.42 -34.48
C GLN A 811 39.18 24.15 -35.25
N GLY A 812 38.31 24.32 -36.26
CA GLY A 812 38.34 23.70 -37.61
C GLY A 812 38.28 22.17 -37.85
N THR A 813 37.22 21.70 -38.53
CA THR A 813 37.11 20.40 -39.27
C THR A 813 37.42 20.58 -40.78
N PRO A 814 37.71 19.53 -41.61
CA PRO A 814 36.65 18.93 -42.47
C PRO A 814 36.82 17.49 -43.09
N ALA A 815 35.68 16.78 -43.24
CA ALA A 815 35.17 15.93 -44.37
C ALA A 815 35.87 14.63 -44.96
N PRO A 816 35.11 13.67 -45.60
CA PRO A 816 35.55 12.28 -45.95
C PRO A 816 35.25 11.75 -47.41
N SER A 817 35.56 10.47 -47.77
CA SER A 817 35.11 9.79 -49.04
C SER A 817 35.31 8.24 -49.18
N ALA A 818 34.30 7.50 -49.73
CA ALA A 818 34.31 6.30 -50.65
C ALA A 818 35.11 4.98 -50.36
N ALA A 819 34.80 3.74 -50.87
CA ALA A 819 33.64 3.08 -51.57
C ALA A 819 33.79 1.49 -51.64
N ALA A 820 32.97 0.77 -52.45
CA ALA A 820 32.74 -0.71 -52.54
C ALA A 820 33.78 -1.56 -53.38
N ALA A 821 33.69 -2.88 -53.74
CA ALA A 821 32.58 -3.82 -54.10
C ALA A 821 32.96 -5.37 -54.16
N PRO A 822 32.01 -6.34 -54.35
CA PRO A 822 32.17 -7.83 -54.46
C PRO A 822 32.10 -8.37 -55.95
N PRO A 823 31.75 -9.64 -56.41
CA PRO A 823 31.26 -10.94 -55.80
C PRO A 823 31.74 -12.31 -56.47
N MET A 824 30.96 -13.44 -56.33
CA MET A 824 30.90 -14.73 -57.11
C MET A 824 31.91 -15.90 -56.85
N ALA A 825 31.69 -17.22 -57.14
CA ALA A 825 30.51 -18.09 -57.46
C ALA A 825 30.87 -19.63 -57.36
N SER A 826 29.96 -20.57 -57.72
CA SER A 826 29.96 -22.03 -57.38
C SER A 826 30.35 -23.06 -58.47
N ALA A 827 30.76 -24.28 -58.09
CA ALA A 827 30.74 -25.54 -58.90
C ALA A 827 30.74 -26.82 -58.01
N ALA A 828 30.37 -28.00 -58.56
CA ALA A 828 30.30 -29.29 -57.82
C ALA A 828 30.38 -30.55 -58.74
N ALA A 829 30.84 -31.71 -58.21
CA ALA A 829 30.43 -33.11 -58.53
C ALA A 829 31.47 -34.20 -58.12
N ALA A 830 31.02 -35.33 -57.54
CA ALA A 830 31.65 -36.68 -57.56
C ALA A 830 30.71 -37.75 -56.93
N ALA A 831 30.95 -39.06 -57.16
CA ALA A 831 30.02 -40.16 -56.78
C ALA A 831 30.79 -41.49 -56.38
N PRO A 832 30.19 -42.71 -56.24
CA PRO A 832 30.25 -43.44 -54.96
C PRO A 832 30.77 -44.91 -55.00
N PRO A 833 31.02 -45.54 -53.82
CA PRO A 833 31.16 -47.00 -53.68
C PRO A 833 30.21 -47.63 -52.62
N GLU A 834 30.22 -48.97 -52.55
CA GLU A 834 29.34 -49.84 -51.73
C GLU A 834 30.14 -50.58 -50.58
N PRO A 835 29.70 -51.66 -49.88
CA PRO A 835 29.69 -51.63 -48.41
C PRO A 835 30.59 -52.67 -47.68
N ALA A 836 30.65 -52.55 -46.34
CA ALA A 836 31.17 -53.57 -45.40
C ALA A 836 30.25 -53.69 -44.16
N ALA A 837 30.32 -54.80 -43.41
CA ALA A 837 29.23 -55.29 -42.54
C ALA A 837 29.57 -55.48 -41.03
N LYS A 838 28.54 -55.88 -40.26
CA LYS A 838 28.44 -55.91 -38.79
C LYS A 838 29.33 -56.94 -38.05
N ALA A 839 29.62 -56.60 -36.79
CA ALA A 839 29.65 -57.48 -35.60
C ALA A 839 29.44 -56.58 -34.35
N ALA A 840 29.17 -57.04 -33.12
CA ALA A 840 28.39 -58.15 -32.55
C ALA A 840 28.33 -57.90 -31.02
N ASP A 841 27.47 -58.59 -30.25
CA ASP A 841 27.21 -58.24 -28.85
C ASP A 841 28.38 -58.43 -27.87
N ALA A 842 28.38 -57.62 -26.81
CA ALA A 842 29.08 -57.89 -25.55
C ALA A 842 28.26 -57.31 -24.38
N GLU A 843 27.69 -58.18 -23.54
CA GLU A 843 26.98 -57.77 -22.33
C GLU A 843 27.94 -57.07 -21.35
N ARG A 844 27.51 -55.95 -20.77
CA ARG A 844 28.06 -55.43 -19.52
C ARG A 844 26.91 -55.19 -18.54
N THR A 845 26.91 -55.96 -17.46
CA THR A 845 26.01 -55.78 -16.32
C THR A 845 26.12 -54.35 -15.80
N GLN A 846 25.02 -53.61 -15.79
CA GLN A 846 24.99 -52.30 -15.15
C GLN A 846 25.09 -52.46 -13.64
N ALA A 847 25.95 -51.65 -13.00
CA ALA A 847 26.05 -51.58 -11.56
C ALA A 847 24.68 -51.28 -10.91
N THR A 848 24.39 -52.02 -9.85
CA THR A 848 23.16 -51.88 -9.07
C THR A 848 23.02 -50.46 -8.49
N ALA A 849 21.82 -50.11 -8.03
CA ALA A 849 21.63 -48.84 -7.33
C ALA A 849 22.52 -48.73 -6.07
N ALA A 850 22.74 -49.84 -5.36
CA ALA A 850 23.62 -49.90 -4.19
C ALA A 850 25.08 -49.59 -4.55
N GLU A 851 25.62 -50.18 -5.62
CA GLU A 851 26.99 -49.92 -6.08
C GLU A 851 27.15 -48.47 -6.60
N ARG A 852 26.14 -47.93 -7.28
CA ARG A 852 26.14 -46.52 -7.73
C ARG A 852 26.05 -45.52 -6.57
N ILE A 853 25.28 -45.81 -5.52
CA ILE A 853 25.21 -44.98 -4.32
C ILE A 853 26.51 -45.09 -3.51
N GLY A 854 27.05 -46.31 -3.35
CA GLY A 854 28.32 -46.55 -2.66
C GLY A 854 29.55 -45.92 -3.34
N ALA A 855 29.44 -45.55 -4.62
CA ALA A 855 30.48 -44.81 -5.34
C ALA A 855 30.46 -43.29 -5.11
N VAL A 856 29.45 -42.73 -4.43
CA VAL A 856 29.34 -41.28 -4.17
C VAL A 856 30.20 -40.89 -2.97
N ALA A 857 31.52 -40.81 -3.18
CA ALA A 857 32.48 -40.44 -2.14
C ALA A 857 32.41 -38.95 -1.71
N SER A 858 31.83 -38.08 -2.54
CA SER A 858 31.50 -36.70 -2.20
C SER A 858 30.47 -36.11 -3.17
N PHE A 859 29.80 -35.03 -2.76
CA PHE A 859 28.88 -34.24 -3.57
C PHE A 859 29.25 -32.76 -3.47
N ALA A 860 29.29 -32.06 -4.60
CA ALA A 860 29.55 -30.63 -4.65
C ALA A 860 28.28 -29.86 -4.26
N ILE A 861 28.21 -29.40 -3.01
CA ILE A 861 27.10 -28.59 -2.51
C ILE A 861 27.00 -27.32 -3.37
N ARG A 862 25.84 -27.14 -4.02
CA ARG A 862 25.49 -25.90 -4.73
C ARG A 862 25.47 -24.75 -3.72
N LYS A 863 26.19 -23.68 -4.03
CA LYS A 863 26.17 -22.40 -3.30
C LYS A 863 25.34 -21.41 -4.10
N GLU A 864 24.45 -20.67 -3.46
CA GLU A 864 23.86 -19.50 -4.08
C GLU A 864 24.86 -18.33 -4.13
N LYS A 865 24.57 -17.34 -4.99
CA LYS A 865 25.42 -16.17 -5.18
C LYS A 865 24.83 -14.97 -4.44
N CYS A 866 25.63 -14.36 -3.56
CA CYS A 866 25.31 -13.04 -3.03
C CYS A 866 25.40 -11.97 -4.13
N GLU A 867 24.36 -11.13 -4.23
CA GLU A 867 24.33 -9.93 -5.06
C GLU A 867 24.60 -8.66 -4.24
N VAL A 868 24.09 -8.60 -3.00
CA VAL A 868 24.31 -7.49 -2.06
C VAL A 868 24.60 -8.05 -0.66
N PRO A 869 25.79 -7.79 -0.08
CA PRO A 869 26.07 -8.17 1.30
C PRO A 869 25.21 -7.34 2.27
N ILE A 870 24.97 -7.89 3.47
CA ILE A 870 24.28 -7.17 4.53
C ILE A 870 25.13 -5.96 4.95
N TRP A 871 24.53 -4.76 5.03
CA TRP A 871 25.29 -3.55 5.38
C TRP A 871 25.73 -3.61 6.85
N THR A 872 26.93 -3.11 7.13
CA THR A 872 27.49 -3.11 8.47
C THR A 872 27.01 -1.91 9.28
N VAL A 873 26.74 -2.12 10.57
CA VAL A 873 26.39 -1.04 11.51
C VAL A 873 27.40 -1.06 12.67
N GLN A 874 27.94 0.11 12.99
CA GLN A 874 28.83 0.31 14.13
C GLN A 874 28.03 0.73 15.36
N LEU A 875 28.18 0.03 16.47
CA LEU A 875 27.49 0.28 17.74
C LEU A 875 28.46 0.88 18.77
N GLY A 876 28.06 2.00 19.37
CA GLY A 876 28.86 2.75 20.34
C GLY A 876 30.04 3.51 19.72
N ALA A 877 30.61 4.43 20.50
CA ALA A 877 31.79 5.21 20.16
C ALA A 877 32.78 5.29 21.33
N THR A 878 34.07 5.09 21.05
CA THR A 878 35.15 5.31 22.04
C THR A 878 35.47 6.79 22.21
N ARG A 879 36.35 7.12 23.17
CA ARG A 879 36.85 8.50 23.38
C ARG A 879 37.57 9.10 22.18
N GLU A 880 38.15 8.27 21.32
CA GLU A 880 38.79 8.70 20.06
C GLU A 880 37.76 8.99 18.95
N GLN A 881 36.54 8.44 19.10
CA GLN A 881 35.41 8.59 18.19
C GLN A 881 34.37 9.63 18.68
N GLY A 882 34.54 10.18 19.89
CA GLY A 882 33.67 11.20 20.49
C GLY A 882 32.71 10.71 21.58
N GLY A 883 32.67 9.41 21.88
CA GLY A 883 31.84 8.83 22.95
C GLY A 883 32.64 8.44 24.21
N THR A 884 32.03 7.70 25.14
CA THR A 884 32.69 7.23 26.37
C THR A 884 32.81 5.71 26.49
N ARG A 885 32.37 4.95 25.48
CA ARG A 885 32.36 3.48 25.51
C ARG A 885 33.79 2.92 25.58
N GLY A 886 33.99 1.87 26.37
CA GLY A 886 35.24 1.12 26.45
C GLY A 886 35.31 -0.04 25.45
N LYS A 887 34.15 -0.51 24.98
CA LYS A 887 34.01 -1.46 23.87
C LYS A 887 33.06 -0.90 22.81
N THR A 888 33.31 -1.22 21.56
CA THR A 888 32.39 -0.99 20.44
C THR A 888 32.24 -2.29 19.66
N TYR A 889 31.12 -2.48 18.96
CA TYR A 889 30.83 -3.70 18.21
C TYR A 889 30.30 -3.37 16.82
N THR A 890 30.69 -4.16 15.82
CA THR A 890 30.13 -4.11 14.47
C THR A 890 29.18 -5.29 14.29
N ILE A 891 28.05 -5.06 13.62
CA ILE A 891 27.10 -6.09 13.17
C ILE A 891 26.92 -6.01 11.64
N GLY A 892 26.32 -7.02 11.03
CA GLY A 892 26.14 -7.09 9.58
C GLY A 892 27.40 -7.56 8.84
N GLY A 893 27.35 -7.51 7.50
CA GLY A 893 28.45 -7.94 6.62
C GLY A 893 28.29 -9.35 6.05
N GLU A 894 27.17 -10.03 6.32
CA GLU A 894 26.89 -11.39 5.86
C GLU A 894 26.75 -11.45 4.33
N THR A 895 27.22 -12.55 3.75
CA THR A 895 27.09 -12.89 2.32
C THR A 895 26.38 -14.22 2.07
N ALA A 896 25.78 -14.80 3.11
CA ALA A 896 24.93 -15.99 3.06
C ALA A 896 23.93 -15.95 4.24
N MET A 897 23.08 -16.98 4.37
CA MET A 897 22.23 -17.14 5.55
C MET A 897 23.08 -17.37 6.83
N PRO A 898 22.55 -17.06 8.03
CA PRO A 898 23.31 -17.17 9.27
C PRO A 898 23.98 -18.53 9.45
N PHE A 899 25.25 -18.52 9.85
CA PHE A 899 26.08 -19.73 10.05
C PHE A 899 26.29 -20.61 8.80
N HIS A 900 25.87 -20.22 7.59
CA HIS A 900 26.23 -20.88 6.33
C HIS A 900 27.70 -20.57 5.92
N LEU A 901 28.65 -20.84 6.82
CA LEU A 901 30.10 -20.58 6.64
C LEU A 901 30.76 -21.45 5.54
N TRP A 902 30.01 -22.42 5.00
CA TRP A 902 30.36 -23.20 3.82
C TRP A 902 29.95 -22.52 2.52
N GLU A 903 28.95 -21.63 2.55
CA GLU A 903 28.37 -20.94 1.41
C GLU A 903 29.06 -19.59 1.20
N GLY A 904 29.05 -18.74 2.23
CA GLY A 904 29.63 -17.40 2.24
C GLY A 904 30.29 -17.04 3.57
N GLU A 905 30.47 -15.73 3.78
CA GLU A 905 31.11 -15.16 4.97
C GLU A 905 30.07 -14.53 5.92
N MET A 906 30.33 -14.66 7.21
CA MET A 906 29.66 -13.97 8.32
C MET A 906 30.79 -13.36 9.18
N PRO A 907 31.22 -12.11 8.90
CA PRO A 907 32.44 -11.54 9.47
C PRO A 907 32.25 -11.08 10.92
N ASN A 908 31.04 -10.68 11.27
CA ASN A 908 30.64 -10.31 12.62
C ASN A 908 29.79 -11.43 13.23
N ARG A 909 29.82 -11.56 14.56
CA ARG A 909 28.94 -12.50 15.27
C ARG A 909 27.68 -11.78 15.77
N PRO A 910 26.55 -12.51 15.94
CA PRO A 910 25.41 -11.96 16.67
C PRO A 910 25.77 -11.58 18.11
N LEU A 911 25.14 -10.51 18.59
CA LEU A 911 25.35 -9.89 19.90
C LEU A 911 24.14 -10.11 20.80
N LEU A 912 24.39 -10.35 22.09
CA LEU A 912 23.33 -10.56 23.06
C LEU A 912 23.23 -9.38 24.02
N ALA A 913 22.16 -8.61 23.88
CA ALA A 913 21.79 -7.53 24.78
C ALA A 913 21.01 -8.07 25.99
N MET A 914 21.09 -7.36 27.11
CA MET A 914 20.16 -7.53 28.23
C MET A 914 19.40 -6.24 28.51
N GLU A 915 18.12 -6.35 28.84
CA GLU A 915 17.29 -5.18 29.11
C GLU A 915 17.28 -4.80 30.60
N VAL A 916 17.46 -3.50 30.86
CA VAL A 916 17.20 -2.85 32.14
C VAL A 916 16.07 -1.85 31.97
N PHE A 917 15.25 -1.70 33.00
CA PHE A 917 14.01 -0.93 32.95
C PHE A 917 14.15 0.33 33.80
N ASP A 918 13.59 1.43 33.32
CA ASP A 918 13.42 2.61 34.15
C ASP A 918 12.34 2.37 35.23
N ALA A 919 11.24 1.72 34.86
CA ALA A 919 10.15 1.30 35.72
C ALA A 919 9.70 -0.13 35.37
N VAL A 920 9.57 -1.00 36.40
CA VAL A 920 9.17 -2.41 36.23
C VAL A 920 7.68 -2.58 36.50
N SER A 921 6.93 -3.05 35.49
CA SER A 921 5.49 -3.28 35.60
C SER A 921 5.12 -4.35 36.63
N GLU A 922 3.95 -4.21 37.27
CA GLU A 922 3.32 -5.26 38.07
C GLU A 922 3.11 -6.58 37.31
N LYS A 923 3.06 -6.54 35.97
CA LYS A 923 2.93 -7.72 35.10
C LYS A 923 4.26 -8.42 34.78
N TYR A 924 5.42 -7.87 35.19
CA TYR A 924 6.73 -8.49 34.97
C TYR A 924 6.84 -9.85 35.70
N PRO A 925 7.19 -10.96 35.03
CA PRO A 925 7.07 -12.31 35.60
C PRO A 925 7.81 -12.53 36.92
N ALA A 926 7.14 -13.20 37.87
CA ALA A 926 7.67 -13.47 39.21
C ALA A 926 9.03 -14.22 39.18
N VAL A 927 9.19 -15.15 38.24
CA VAL A 927 10.46 -15.89 38.00
C VAL A 927 11.63 -14.96 37.67
N LEU A 928 11.40 -13.87 36.93
CA LEU A 928 12.44 -12.88 36.63
C LEU A 928 12.66 -11.94 37.83
N ARG A 929 11.63 -11.64 38.63
CA ARG A 929 11.78 -10.88 39.88
C ARG A 929 12.63 -11.61 40.91
N GLU A 930 12.46 -12.92 41.05
CA GLU A 930 13.27 -13.75 41.94
C GLU A 930 14.75 -13.78 41.54
N ILE A 931 15.03 -13.79 40.23
CA ILE A 931 16.40 -13.78 39.68
C ILE A 931 17.12 -12.44 39.92
N TYR A 932 16.43 -11.31 39.75
CA TYR A 932 17.05 -9.98 39.80
C TYR A 932 16.92 -9.27 41.17
N GLY A 933 15.87 -9.57 41.94
CA GLY A 933 15.62 -8.95 43.25
C GLY A 933 15.68 -7.42 43.22
N ASP A 934 16.43 -6.86 44.17
CA ASP A 934 16.57 -5.41 44.36
C ASP A 934 17.30 -4.69 43.20
N LEU A 935 17.94 -5.42 42.28
CA LEU A 935 18.54 -4.83 41.07
C LEU A 935 17.48 -4.21 40.15
N LEU A 936 16.23 -4.71 40.19
CA LEU A 936 15.12 -4.15 39.42
C LEU A 936 14.73 -2.71 39.83
N GLN A 937 15.24 -2.21 40.95
CA GLN A 937 15.09 -0.81 41.39
C GLN A 937 16.37 0.02 41.20
N GLN A 938 17.43 -0.57 40.64
CA GLN A 938 18.78 0.02 40.53
C GLN A 938 19.34 -0.23 39.11
N PRO A 939 18.81 0.43 38.06
CA PRO A 939 19.06 -0.01 36.68
C PRO A 939 20.53 0.10 36.23
N ALA A 940 21.30 1.04 36.79
CA ALA A 940 22.74 1.15 36.57
C ALA A 940 23.54 -0.02 37.18
N GLU A 941 23.16 -0.46 38.38
CA GLU A 941 23.75 -1.64 39.03
C GLU A 941 23.34 -2.93 38.31
N MET A 942 22.06 -3.03 37.91
CA MET A 942 21.54 -4.13 37.10
C MET A 942 22.27 -4.25 35.76
N ALA A 943 22.54 -3.13 35.08
CA ALA A 943 23.28 -3.10 33.82
C ALA A 943 24.70 -3.63 34.00
N ARG A 944 25.41 -3.18 35.05
CA ARG A 944 26.77 -3.67 35.36
C ARG A 944 26.77 -5.15 35.69
N HIS A 945 25.83 -5.61 36.51
CA HIS A 945 25.67 -7.01 36.87
C HIS A 945 25.38 -7.90 35.64
N CYS A 946 24.57 -7.40 34.69
CA CYS A 946 24.32 -8.10 33.42
C CYS A 946 25.58 -8.21 32.54
N VAL A 947 26.41 -7.17 32.48
CA VAL A 947 27.69 -7.23 31.74
C VAL A 947 28.70 -8.14 32.46
N GLU A 948 28.91 -7.98 33.76
CA GLU A 948 29.96 -8.66 34.51
C GLU A 948 29.65 -10.14 34.81
N GLN A 949 28.42 -10.46 35.24
CA GLN A 949 28.07 -11.80 35.74
C GLN A 949 27.38 -12.67 34.68
N TYR A 950 26.61 -12.05 33.77
CA TYR A 950 25.88 -12.76 32.72
C TYR A 950 26.51 -12.62 31.34
N GLY A 951 27.43 -11.65 31.17
CA GLY A 951 28.17 -11.45 29.94
C GLY A 951 27.32 -10.82 28.83
N ALA A 952 26.49 -9.83 29.13
CA ALA A 952 25.83 -9.02 28.11
C ALA A 952 26.87 -8.35 27.18
N ASP A 953 26.62 -8.36 25.86
CA ASP A 953 27.41 -7.60 24.88
C ASP A 953 26.96 -6.14 24.75
N LEU A 954 25.69 -5.89 25.06
CA LEU A 954 25.00 -4.61 24.92
C LEU A 954 24.01 -4.48 26.09
N ILE A 955 23.62 -3.25 26.45
CA ILE A 955 22.51 -3.01 27.39
C ILE A 955 21.40 -2.25 26.67
N SER A 956 20.18 -2.79 26.72
CA SER A 956 18.98 -2.04 26.35
C SER A 956 18.42 -1.34 27.58
N VAL A 957 18.18 -0.03 27.50
CA VAL A 957 17.49 0.75 28.52
C VAL A 957 16.07 0.99 28.03
N ARG A 958 15.09 0.29 28.59
CA ARG A 958 13.68 0.52 28.28
C ARG A 958 13.14 1.65 29.15
N LEU A 959 12.59 2.67 28.48
CA LEU A 959 12.03 3.88 29.09
C LEU A 959 10.50 3.81 29.22
N GLU A 960 9.98 2.66 29.65
CA GLU A 960 8.53 2.40 29.74
C GLU A 960 7.83 3.39 30.69
N GLY A 961 8.50 3.79 31.77
CA GLY A 961 8.00 4.71 32.78
C GLY A 961 7.89 6.17 32.32
N THR A 962 8.40 6.53 31.14
CA THR A 962 8.13 7.85 30.53
C THR A 962 6.76 7.95 29.87
N HIS A 963 6.08 6.82 29.67
CA HIS A 963 4.73 6.76 29.11
C HIS A 963 3.72 7.43 30.06
N PRO A 964 2.80 8.28 29.58
CA PRO A 964 1.89 9.03 30.46
C PRO A 964 1.10 8.13 31.43
N GLU A 965 0.63 6.97 30.96
CA GLU A 965 -0.13 6.02 31.78
C GLU A 965 0.72 5.08 32.66
N LYS A 966 2.05 5.08 32.55
CA LYS A 966 2.94 4.07 33.20
C LYS A 966 4.00 4.70 34.12
N GLY A 967 3.91 6.00 34.36
CA GLY A 967 4.76 6.72 35.30
C GLY A 967 4.95 8.21 34.97
N ASP A 968 4.67 8.62 33.73
CA ASP A 968 4.86 9.97 33.18
C ASP A 968 6.21 10.63 33.52
N ARG A 969 7.28 9.84 33.59
CA ARG A 969 8.62 10.36 33.86
C ARG A 969 9.07 11.32 32.78
N THR A 970 9.70 12.41 33.20
CA THR A 970 10.10 13.48 32.29
C THR A 970 11.31 13.08 31.45
N ALA A 971 11.52 13.80 30.34
CA ALA A 971 12.66 13.57 29.46
C ALA A 971 14.00 13.78 30.19
N GLU A 972 14.05 14.69 31.17
CA GLU A 972 15.22 14.96 32.01
C GLU A 972 15.54 13.78 32.94
N GLN A 973 14.51 13.13 33.50
CA GLN A 973 14.67 11.93 34.33
C GLN A 973 15.17 10.75 33.49
N ALA A 974 14.69 10.60 32.26
CA ALA A 974 15.18 9.60 31.32
C ALA A 974 16.64 9.85 30.89
N VAL A 975 16.98 11.11 30.58
CA VAL A 975 18.36 11.54 30.28
C VAL A 975 19.32 11.22 31.42
N GLU A 976 18.93 11.53 32.66
CA GLU A 976 19.76 11.26 33.84
C GLU A 976 19.95 9.76 34.06
N LEU A 977 18.90 8.95 33.92
CA LEU A 977 19.02 7.49 34.02
C LEU A 977 19.93 6.90 32.93
N VAL A 978 19.78 7.33 31.68
CA VAL A 978 20.64 6.87 30.57
C VAL A 978 22.10 7.25 30.84
N LYS A 979 22.38 8.43 31.39
CA LYS A 979 23.73 8.84 31.81
C LYS A 979 24.29 7.99 32.95
N GLN A 980 23.46 7.61 33.92
CA GLN A 980 23.87 6.70 35.00
C GLN A 980 24.21 5.29 34.46
N VAL A 981 23.43 4.76 33.51
CA VAL A 981 23.74 3.47 32.85
C VAL A 981 25.00 3.60 31.98
N LEU A 982 25.15 4.67 31.19
CA LEU A 982 26.37 4.97 30.42
C LEU A 982 27.63 5.00 31.31
N ALA A 983 27.54 5.58 32.51
CA ALA A 983 28.65 5.63 33.45
C ALA A 983 28.93 4.28 34.15
N ALA A 984 27.94 3.39 34.21
CA ALA A 984 28.04 2.11 34.93
C ALA A 984 28.57 0.94 34.10
N VAL A 985 28.49 1.00 32.75
CA VAL A 985 28.97 -0.06 31.84
C VAL A 985 29.87 0.49 30.72
N ASP A 986 30.78 -0.34 30.22
CA ASP A 986 31.71 0.03 29.15
C ASP A 986 31.25 -0.39 27.73
N VAL A 987 30.17 -1.17 27.63
CA VAL A 987 29.55 -1.60 26.38
C VAL A 987 28.64 -0.52 25.76
N PRO A 988 28.29 -0.61 24.46
CA PRO A 988 27.28 0.24 23.83
C PRO A 988 25.86 0.03 24.40
N LEU A 989 25.02 1.06 24.26
CA LEU A 989 23.65 1.08 24.74
C LEU A 989 22.63 1.16 23.59
N ILE A 990 21.50 0.50 23.81
CA ILE A 990 20.27 0.59 23.03
C ILE A 990 19.26 1.36 23.89
N ILE A 991 18.59 2.37 23.35
CA ILE A 991 17.57 3.15 24.08
C ILE A 991 16.21 2.78 23.52
N THR A 992 15.43 2.00 24.27
CA THR A 992 14.17 1.44 23.80
C THR A 992 12.98 2.23 24.32
N GLY A 993 12.22 2.78 23.37
CA GLY A 993 11.05 3.61 23.60
C GLY A 993 9.77 2.84 23.94
N HIS A 994 8.65 3.51 23.69
CA HIS A 994 7.29 3.00 23.91
C HIS A 994 6.31 3.52 22.84
N SER A 995 5.14 2.90 22.72
CA SER A 995 4.14 3.16 21.66
C SER A 995 3.48 4.56 21.65
N HIS A 996 3.68 5.41 22.66
CA HIS A 996 3.13 6.78 22.66
C HIS A 996 4.07 7.76 21.92
N PHE A 997 3.86 7.97 20.63
CA PHE A 997 4.81 8.64 19.72
C PHE A 997 5.25 10.04 20.15
N GLU A 998 4.35 10.95 20.55
CA GLU A 998 4.73 12.32 20.93
C GLU A 998 5.72 12.35 22.10
N ARG A 999 5.43 11.56 23.14
CA ARG A 999 6.28 11.42 24.32
C ARG A 999 7.58 10.67 23.99
N ASN A 1000 7.52 9.65 23.14
CA ASN A 1000 8.72 8.94 22.67
C ASN A 1000 9.66 9.88 21.89
N ASN A 1001 9.10 10.70 21.00
CA ASN A 1001 9.79 11.74 20.24
C ASN A 1001 10.45 12.78 21.16
N GLN A 1002 9.74 13.26 22.18
CA GLN A 1002 10.30 14.18 23.19
C GLN A 1002 11.48 13.54 23.94
N VAL A 1003 11.29 12.33 24.45
CA VAL A 1003 12.27 11.63 25.30
C VAL A 1003 13.51 11.24 24.50
N LEU A 1004 13.36 10.55 23.36
CA LEU A 1004 14.50 10.09 22.56
C LEU A 1004 15.29 11.25 21.95
N LYS A 1005 14.64 12.36 21.57
CA LYS A 1005 15.33 13.59 21.14
C LYS A 1005 16.17 14.19 22.26
N SER A 1006 15.64 14.26 23.48
CA SER A 1006 16.39 14.76 24.64
C SER A 1006 17.54 13.84 25.03
N VAL A 1007 17.35 12.52 25.00
CA VAL A 1007 18.42 11.53 25.24
C VAL A 1007 19.53 11.65 24.20
N ALA A 1008 19.19 11.71 22.91
CA ALA A 1008 20.16 11.89 21.83
C ALA A 1008 20.93 13.20 21.96
N GLN A 1009 20.25 14.32 22.23
CA GLN A 1009 20.90 15.62 22.46
C GLN A 1009 21.84 15.60 23.67
N ALA A 1010 21.43 14.94 24.76
CA ALA A 1010 22.16 14.93 26.02
C ALA A 1010 23.33 13.93 26.04
N CYS A 1011 23.39 13.00 25.08
CA CYS A 1011 24.40 11.95 24.93
C CYS A 1011 25.09 11.98 23.55
N ALA A 1012 25.04 13.12 22.86
CA ALA A 1012 25.59 13.30 21.52
C ALA A 1012 27.05 12.81 21.42
N GLY A 1013 27.36 12.07 20.36
CA GLY A 1013 28.67 11.43 20.15
C GLY A 1013 28.84 10.02 20.75
N GLU A 1014 27.97 9.55 21.66
CA GLU A 1014 28.06 8.18 22.20
C GLU A 1014 27.79 7.06 21.18
N ASN A 1015 27.19 7.40 20.03
CA ASN A 1015 26.66 6.47 19.04
C ASN A 1015 25.73 5.40 19.67
N LEU A 1016 24.66 5.89 20.31
CA LEU A 1016 23.57 5.08 20.84
C LEU A 1016 22.78 4.42 19.69
N LEU A 1017 22.11 3.30 19.98
CA LEU A 1017 21.10 2.72 19.08
C LEU A 1017 19.70 3.13 19.56
N LEU A 1018 19.07 4.09 18.89
CA LEU A 1018 17.73 4.59 19.23
C LEU A 1018 16.64 3.65 18.68
N ASN A 1019 15.86 3.02 19.55
CA ASN A 1019 15.00 1.90 19.20
C ASN A 1019 13.49 2.24 19.23
N TRP A 1020 12.72 1.56 18.37
CA TRP A 1020 11.32 1.82 18.00
C TRP A 1020 11.12 3.09 17.17
N VAL A 1021 11.71 3.09 15.96
CA VAL A 1021 11.51 4.14 14.95
C VAL A 1021 10.53 3.66 13.88
N GLU A 1022 9.34 4.25 13.85
CA GLU A 1022 8.16 3.79 13.10
C GLU A 1022 7.61 4.91 12.19
N GLN A 1023 6.69 4.59 11.28
CA GLN A 1023 6.22 5.49 10.21
C GLN A 1023 5.64 6.83 10.72
N ASP A 1024 5.06 6.86 11.92
CA ASP A 1024 4.51 8.08 12.52
C ASP A 1024 5.54 8.92 13.29
N ASN A 1025 6.66 8.31 13.73
CA ASN A 1025 7.64 8.94 14.61
C ASN A 1025 8.99 9.25 13.92
N TYR A 1026 9.29 8.59 12.79
CA TYR A 1026 10.65 8.53 12.21
C TYR A 1026 11.32 9.88 11.98
N ARG A 1027 10.56 10.89 11.51
CA ARG A 1027 11.12 12.21 11.17
C ARG A 1027 11.87 12.87 12.34
N THR A 1028 11.36 12.72 13.56
CA THR A 1028 11.97 13.36 14.75
C THR A 1028 13.18 12.58 15.24
N ILE A 1029 13.10 11.25 15.27
CA ILE A 1029 14.18 10.39 15.76
C ILE A 1029 15.33 10.34 14.75
N ALA A 1030 15.05 10.26 13.45
CA ALA A 1030 16.05 10.38 12.37
C ALA A 1030 16.77 11.72 12.42
N GLY A 1031 16.03 12.84 12.53
CA GLY A 1031 16.62 14.17 12.68
C GLY A 1031 17.53 14.29 13.91
N ALA A 1032 17.14 13.69 15.04
CA ALA A 1032 17.97 13.63 16.24
C ALA A 1032 19.22 12.72 16.07
N ALA A 1033 19.07 11.56 15.43
CA ALA A 1033 20.17 10.64 15.18
C ALA A 1033 21.24 11.22 14.24
N ILE A 1034 20.82 11.96 13.21
CA ILE A 1034 21.72 12.70 12.32
C ILE A 1034 22.39 13.85 13.07
N ALA A 1035 21.64 14.67 13.80
CA ALA A 1035 22.16 15.86 14.49
C ALA A 1035 23.17 15.52 15.62
N TYR A 1036 23.01 14.36 16.27
CA TYR A 1036 23.78 13.99 17.46
C TYR A 1036 24.67 12.74 17.29
N GLY A 1037 24.74 12.18 16.07
CA GLY A 1037 25.66 11.11 15.69
C GLY A 1037 25.31 9.76 16.33
N HIS A 1038 24.13 9.24 16.03
CA HIS A 1038 23.60 7.97 16.56
C HIS A 1038 23.11 7.04 15.45
N ALA A 1039 22.97 5.75 15.78
CA ALA A 1039 22.27 4.75 14.99
C ALA A 1039 20.80 4.67 15.45
N LEU A 1040 19.94 4.06 14.62
CA LEU A 1040 18.53 3.85 14.92
C LEU A 1040 17.99 2.49 14.46
N VAL A 1041 16.86 2.09 15.03
CA VAL A 1041 16.15 0.86 14.67
C VAL A 1041 14.88 1.18 13.89
N SER A 1042 14.93 0.92 12.59
CA SER A 1042 13.81 0.93 11.65
C SER A 1042 12.85 -0.22 11.99
N GLN A 1043 11.70 0.10 12.56
CA GLN A 1043 10.71 -0.89 13.02
C GLN A 1043 9.54 -1.00 12.03
N SER A 1044 9.08 -2.23 11.80
CA SER A 1044 7.98 -2.53 10.87
C SER A 1044 7.15 -3.73 11.35
N PRO A 1045 5.81 -3.77 11.17
CA PRO A 1045 4.96 -4.76 11.83
C PRO A 1045 4.81 -6.06 11.04
N ILE A 1046 5.81 -6.96 11.09
CA ILE A 1046 5.79 -8.31 10.48
C ILE A 1046 5.50 -8.26 8.96
N ASP A 1047 5.93 -7.19 8.30
CA ASP A 1047 5.73 -6.98 6.85
C ASP A 1047 7.02 -6.51 6.15
N VAL A 1048 7.34 -7.16 5.02
CA VAL A 1048 8.57 -6.95 4.24
C VAL A 1048 8.52 -5.66 3.41
N ASN A 1049 7.33 -5.24 2.97
CA ASN A 1049 7.15 -4.00 2.21
C ASN A 1049 7.26 -2.79 3.14
N ILE A 1050 6.70 -2.85 4.35
CA ILE A 1050 6.84 -1.80 5.36
C ILE A 1050 8.30 -1.73 5.84
N ALA A 1051 8.98 -2.87 6.05
CA ALA A 1051 10.41 -2.90 6.37
C ALA A 1051 11.24 -2.17 5.29
N LYS A 1052 10.95 -2.43 4.01
CA LYS A 1052 11.57 -1.74 2.87
C LYS A 1052 11.22 -0.25 2.82
N GLN A 1053 9.95 0.09 3.01
CA GLN A 1053 9.44 1.46 2.99
C GLN A 1053 10.08 2.31 4.09
N MET A 1054 10.19 1.78 5.31
CA MET A 1054 10.84 2.48 6.43
C MET A 1054 12.31 2.79 6.14
N ASN A 1055 13.05 1.84 5.58
CA ASN A 1055 14.45 2.06 5.18
C ASN A 1055 14.56 3.10 4.04
N ILE A 1056 13.62 3.14 3.10
CA ILE A 1056 13.52 4.18 2.07
C ILE A 1056 13.19 5.56 2.70
N LEU A 1057 12.24 5.63 3.64
CA LEU A 1057 11.87 6.87 4.33
C LEU A 1057 13.02 7.45 5.16
N LEU A 1058 13.81 6.60 5.82
CA LEU A 1058 14.99 6.98 6.59
C LEU A 1058 16.14 7.43 5.70
N THR A 1059 16.47 6.68 4.63
CA THR A 1059 17.54 7.06 3.69
C THR A 1059 17.20 8.31 2.87
N ASN A 1060 15.93 8.56 2.56
CA ASN A 1060 15.45 9.83 1.99
C ASN A 1060 15.56 11.04 2.95
N MET A 1061 15.87 10.81 4.24
CA MET A 1061 16.19 11.86 5.22
C MET A 1061 17.70 11.98 5.46
N ASP A 1062 18.56 11.47 4.56
CA ASP A 1062 20.01 11.41 4.70
C ASP A 1062 20.52 10.55 5.89
N VAL A 1063 19.68 9.67 6.47
CA VAL A 1063 20.16 8.61 7.37
C VAL A 1063 20.91 7.58 6.54
N LYS A 1064 22.20 7.39 6.82
CA LYS A 1064 23.03 6.40 6.13
C LYS A 1064 22.58 4.98 6.46
N SER A 1065 22.64 4.05 5.50
CA SER A 1065 22.34 2.63 5.75
C SER A 1065 23.16 2.08 6.93
N GLU A 1066 24.43 2.46 7.04
CA GLU A 1066 25.35 2.06 8.13
C GLU A 1066 24.97 2.62 9.52
N GLN A 1067 23.89 3.39 9.63
CA GLN A 1067 23.26 3.85 10.87
C GLN A 1067 21.89 3.20 11.14
N ILE A 1068 21.39 2.32 10.26
CA ILE A 1068 20.06 1.70 10.33
C ILE A 1068 20.17 0.21 10.67
N VAL A 1069 19.56 -0.19 11.78
CA VAL A 1069 19.25 -1.60 12.12
C VAL A 1069 17.76 -1.82 11.88
N MET A 1070 17.34 -3.04 11.56
CA MET A 1070 15.94 -3.40 11.27
C MET A 1070 15.31 -4.21 12.41
N ASP A 1071 14.11 -3.84 12.86
CA ASP A 1071 13.24 -4.66 13.69
C ASP A 1071 11.95 -4.98 12.91
N PRO A 1072 11.85 -6.16 12.25
CA PRO A 1072 10.62 -6.59 11.58
C PRO A 1072 9.45 -6.93 12.52
N MET A 1073 9.57 -6.65 13.82
CA MET A 1073 8.64 -7.01 14.90
C MET A 1073 8.48 -8.53 15.03
N THR A 1074 8.09 -9.02 16.21
CA THR A 1074 8.19 -10.44 16.53
C THR A 1074 7.06 -10.99 17.38
N GLY A 1075 6.79 -12.27 17.21
CA GLY A 1075 6.07 -13.15 18.14
C GLY A 1075 6.99 -14.27 18.63
N ALA A 1076 6.75 -14.78 19.84
CA ALA A 1076 7.57 -15.80 20.49
C ALA A 1076 7.06 -17.23 20.23
N VAL A 1077 7.82 -18.24 20.67
CA VAL A 1077 7.34 -19.64 20.68
C VAL A 1077 5.96 -19.70 21.37
N GLY A 1078 5.00 -20.38 20.74
CA GLY A 1078 3.62 -20.45 21.22
C GLY A 1078 2.71 -19.30 20.78
N TYR A 1079 3.22 -18.24 20.14
CA TYR A 1079 2.42 -17.19 19.52
C TYR A 1079 3.18 -16.43 18.42
N GLY A 1080 2.96 -16.78 17.15
CA GLY A 1080 3.38 -15.96 16.01
C GLY A 1080 4.83 -16.13 15.54
N ILE A 1081 5.58 -17.09 16.10
CA ILE A 1081 6.99 -17.30 15.71
C ILE A 1081 7.14 -17.78 14.27
N GLU A 1082 6.17 -18.54 13.77
CA GLU A 1082 6.10 -19.04 12.40
C GLU A 1082 6.08 -17.89 11.36
N TYR A 1083 5.22 -16.88 11.55
CA TYR A 1083 5.21 -15.68 10.73
C TYR A 1083 6.51 -14.88 10.88
N THR A 1084 6.98 -14.73 12.12
CA THR A 1084 8.20 -13.98 12.45
C THR A 1084 9.43 -14.55 11.73
N TYR A 1085 9.63 -15.87 11.84
CA TYR A 1085 10.74 -16.58 11.19
C TYR A 1085 10.66 -16.41 9.67
N SER A 1086 9.48 -16.63 9.08
CA SER A 1086 9.27 -16.50 7.63
C SER A 1086 9.47 -15.07 7.10
N VAL A 1087 9.18 -14.04 7.90
CA VAL A 1087 9.39 -12.63 7.52
C VAL A 1087 10.86 -12.25 7.65
N MET A 1088 11.53 -12.64 8.75
CA MET A 1088 12.98 -12.45 8.92
C MET A 1088 13.78 -13.12 7.80
N GLU A 1089 13.50 -14.40 7.52
CA GLU A 1089 14.12 -15.16 6.44
C GLU A 1089 13.87 -14.51 5.07
N ARG A 1090 12.62 -14.07 4.79
CA ARG A 1090 12.28 -13.39 3.53
C ARG A 1090 13.03 -12.07 3.38
N ILE A 1091 13.15 -11.26 4.44
CA ILE A 1091 13.93 -10.01 4.40
C ILE A 1091 15.40 -10.33 4.12
N ARG A 1092 16.01 -11.22 4.91
CA ARG A 1092 17.43 -11.60 4.79
C ARG A 1092 17.75 -12.15 3.39
N TYR A 1093 16.92 -13.04 2.88
CA TYR A 1093 17.08 -13.63 1.54
C TYR A 1093 16.84 -12.62 0.42
N THR A 1094 15.86 -11.71 0.54
CA THR A 1094 15.60 -10.67 -0.48
C THR A 1094 16.73 -9.63 -0.52
N GLY A 1095 17.30 -9.28 0.65
CA GLY A 1095 18.50 -8.45 0.74
C GLY A 1095 19.71 -9.07 0.04
N LEU A 1096 20.06 -10.31 0.40
CA LEU A 1096 21.20 -11.05 -0.18
C LEU A 1096 21.09 -11.22 -1.71
N ASN A 1097 19.87 -11.40 -2.23
CA ASN A 1097 19.59 -11.52 -3.67
C ASN A 1097 19.47 -10.17 -4.42
N GLY A 1098 19.74 -9.03 -3.75
CA GLY A 1098 20.01 -7.76 -4.42
C GLY A 1098 19.19 -6.55 -3.94
N ASP A 1099 18.22 -6.71 -3.04
CA ASP A 1099 17.44 -5.57 -2.55
C ASP A 1099 18.21 -4.78 -1.48
N LYS A 1100 18.88 -3.73 -1.96
CA LYS A 1100 19.68 -2.80 -1.15
C LYS A 1100 18.91 -2.09 -0.03
N MET A 1101 17.58 -2.15 0.02
CA MET A 1101 16.76 -1.59 1.10
C MET A 1101 16.30 -2.64 2.12
N LEU A 1102 16.57 -3.93 1.87
CA LEU A 1102 16.29 -5.04 2.79
C LEU A 1102 17.56 -5.77 3.28
N ALA A 1103 18.72 -5.43 2.74
CA ALA A 1103 20.03 -5.95 3.14
C ALA A 1103 20.55 -5.40 4.50
N GLY A 1104 19.67 -5.18 5.48
CA GLY A 1104 20.04 -4.57 6.77
C GLY A 1104 20.29 -5.55 7.90
N ALA A 1105 21.11 -5.16 8.86
CA ALA A 1105 21.31 -5.93 10.09
C ALA A 1105 20.04 -5.91 10.96
N MET A 1106 19.74 -6.99 11.69
CA MET A 1106 18.47 -7.19 12.41
C MET A 1106 18.61 -7.21 13.94
N ILE A 1107 17.67 -6.58 14.65
CA ILE A 1107 17.54 -6.59 16.11
C ILE A 1107 16.15 -7.07 16.54
N LEU A 1108 16.10 -8.11 17.37
CA LEU A 1108 14.84 -8.70 17.85
C LEU A 1108 14.81 -8.77 19.38
N SER A 1109 13.59 -8.80 19.96
CA SER A 1109 13.36 -8.72 21.41
C SER A 1109 12.70 -9.98 22.01
N PRO A 1110 13.35 -11.16 21.96
CA PRO A 1110 12.75 -12.41 22.44
C PRO A 1110 12.30 -12.35 23.91
N GLY A 1111 12.97 -11.58 24.78
CA GLY A 1111 12.56 -11.41 26.17
C GLY A 1111 11.21 -10.71 26.31
N GLN A 1112 11.02 -9.59 25.60
CA GLN A 1112 9.78 -8.82 25.62
C GLN A 1112 8.58 -9.61 25.09
N GLU A 1113 8.79 -10.48 24.09
CA GLU A 1113 7.72 -11.33 23.57
C GLU A 1113 7.43 -12.53 24.47
N CYS A 1114 8.47 -13.24 24.94
CA CYS A 1114 8.31 -14.40 25.81
C CYS A 1114 7.53 -14.09 27.10
N ILE A 1115 7.73 -12.92 27.73
CA ILE A 1115 6.98 -12.59 28.96
C ILE A 1115 5.46 -12.45 28.76
N LYS A 1116 4.99 -12.23 27.52
CA LYS A 1116 3.56 -12.15 27.18
C LYS A 1116 2.92 -13.54 27.13
N ILE A 1117 3.70 -14.57 26.77
CA ILE A 1117 3.23 -15.95 26.59
C ILE A 1117 2.74 -16.54 27.92
N LYS A 1118 1.73 -17.42 27.89
CA LYS A 1118 1.14 -18.02 29.10
C LYS A 1118 2.14 -18.99 29.74
N GLU A 1119 2.77 -19.83 28.92
CA GLU A 1119 3.67 -20.91 29.30
C GLU A 1119 4.91 -20.38 30.04
N PHE A 1120 5.35 -19.15 29.73
CA PHE A 1120 6.47 -18.46 30.41
C PHE A 1120 6.16 -18.05 31.86
N ARG A 1121 4.88 -17.85 32.22
CA ARG A 1121 4.46 -17.20 33.48
C ARG A 1121 3.45 -17.97 34.32
N ALA A 1122 2.76 -18.96 33.76
CA ALA A 1122 1.75 -19.73 34.47
C ALA A 1122 2.38 -20.59 35.59
N SER A 1123 1.75 -20.65 36.76
CA SER A 1123 2.33 -21.35 37.91
C SER A 1123 2.32 -22.87 37.70
N GLN A 1124 3.24 -23.55 38.38
CA GLN A 1124 3.30 -25.01 38.42
C GLN A 1124 2.16 -25.62 39.25
N THR A 1125 1.54 -24.85 40.15
CA THR A 1125 0.32 -25.26 40.87
C THR A 1125 -0.88 -25.36 39.93
N ASP A 1126 -1.01 -24.40 39.00
CA ASP A 1126 -2.09 -24.36 38.02
C ASP A 1126 -1.86 -25.35 36.86
N PHE A 1127 -0.58 -25.55 36.46
CA PHE A 1127 -0.19 -26.41 35.33
C PHE A 1127 0.95 -27.37 35.69
N PRO A 1128 0.72 -28.35 36.59
CA PRO A 1128 1.77 -29.25 37.08
C PRO A 1128 2.40 -30.13 35.99
N GLN A 1129 1.64 -30.45 34.94
CA GLN A 1129 2.11 -31.22 33.77
C GLN A 1129 3.19 -30.49 32.96
N TRP A 1130 3.37 -29.17 33.14
CA TRP A 1130 4.34 -28.35 32.40
C TRP A 1130 5.70 -28.25 33.10
N GLY A 1131 5.86 -28.85 34.29
CA GLY A 1131 7.11 -28.89 35.06
C GLY A 1131 7.52 -27.56 35.71
N GLU A 1132 8.80 -27.48 36.08
CA GLU A 1132 9.40 -26.37 36.82
C GLU A 1132 9.37 -25.04 36.05
N LEU A 1133 8.68 -24.02 36.59
CA LEU A 1133 8.55 -22.70 35.94
C LEU A 1133 9.90 -22.04 35.64
N ALA A 1134 10.86 -22.13 36.57
CA ALA A 1134 12.21 -21.56 36.39
C ALA A 1134 13.02 -22.22 35.25
N ASN A 1135 12.77 -23.50 34.96
CA ASN A 1135 13.36 -24.14 33.79
C ASN A 1135 12.57 -23.82 32.52
N ARG A 1136 11.23 -23.83 32.58
CA ARG A 1136 10.36 -23.58 31.42
C ARG A 1136 10.55 -22.18 30.85
N ALA A 1137 10.56 -21.14 31.69
CA ALA A 1137 10.75 -19.75 31.26
C ALA A 1137 12.08 -19.57 30.50
N ALA A 1138 13.18 -20.06 31.06
CA ALA A 1138 14.50 -20.02 30.42
C ALA A 1138 14.53 -20.76 29.08
N LEU A 1139 13.94 -21.96 29.01
CA LEU A 1139 13.90 -22.76 27.78
C LEU A 1139 13.04 -22.11 26.68
N TRP A 1140 11.96 -21.42 27.06
CA TRP A 1140 11.07 -20.72 26.12
C TRP A 1140 11.76 -19.55 25.41
N GLU A 1141 12.52 -18.75 26.16
CA GLU A 1141 13.32 -17.67 25.59
C GLU A 1141 14.50 -18.21 24.79
N ILE A 1142 15.21 -19.25 25.27
CA ILE A 1142 16.27 -19.92 24.51
C ILE A 1142 15.75 -20.43 23.16
N ALA A 1143 14.60 -21.10 23.12
CA ALA A 1143 14.01 -21.61 21.88
C ALA A 1143 13.65 -20.47 20.91
N THR A 1144 12.94 -19.45 21.40
CA THR A 1144 12.53 -18.27 20.61
C THR A 1144 13.75 -17.54 20.03
N ALA A 1145 14.73 -17.23 20.88
CA ALA A 1145 15.94 -16.52 20.49
C ALA A 1145 16.83 -17.34 19.55
N GLN A 1146 16.92 -18.66 19.73
CA GLN A 1146 17.68 -19.54 18.83
C GLN A 1146 17.02 -19.64 17.44
N SER A 1147 15.69 -19.66 17.36
CA SER A 1147 14.97 -19.55 16.09
C SER A 1147 15.26 -18.22 15.39
N PHE A 1148 15.24 -17.09 16.11
CA PHE A 1148 15.59 -15.79 15.54
C PHE A 1148 17.04 -15.74 15.01
N LEU A 1149 18.01 -16.33 15.72
CA LEU A 1149 19.41 -16.44 15.25
C LEU A 1149 19.54 -17.18 13.91
N PHE A 1150 18.76 -18.23 13.68
CA PHE A 1150 18.78 -18.97 12.41
C PHE A 1150 18.08 -18.21 11.27
N ALA A 1151 17.01 -17.47 11.57
CA ALA A 1151 16.29 -16.68 10.57
C ALA A 1151 17.00 -15.38 10.15
N GLY A 1152 17.86 -14.80 11.01
CA GLY A 1152 18.62 -13.60 10.66
C GLY A 1152 19.10 -12.68 11.79
N ALA A 1153 18.87 -12.97 13.07
CA ALA A 1153 19.14 -12.01 14.15
C ALA A 1153 20.63 -11.67 14.35
N ASP A 1154 20.99 -10.38 14.28
CA ASP A 1154 22.32 -9.86 14.58
C ASP A 1154 22.43 -9.29 16.01
N ILE A 1155 21.31 -8.80 16.56
CA ILE A 1155 21.15 -8.48 17.98
C ILE A 1155 19.91 -9.19 18.54
N LEU A 1156 20.03 -9.72 19.76
CA LEU A 1156 18.90 -10.19 20.56
C LEU A 1156 18.84 -9.47 21.91
N ILE A 1157 17.67 -8.90 22.26
CA ILE A 1157 17.38 -8.37 23.60
C ILE A 1157 16.72 -9.47 24.45
N CYS A 1158 17.49 -9.99 25.41
CA CYS A 1158 17.08 -11.08 26.30
C CYS A 1158 16.84 -10.58 27.74
N TYR A 1159 15.90 -11.21 28.44
CA TYR A 1159 15.55 -10.95 29.84
C TYR A 1159 16.06 -12.04 30.80
N HIS A 1160 16.26 -13.30 30.35
CA HIS A 1160 16.68 -14.37 31.26
C HIS A 1160 18.20 -14.62 31.18
N PRO A 1161 18.99 -14.51 32.28
CA PRO A 1161 20.45 -14.67 32.28
C PRO A 1161 20.97 -15.97 31.64
N ARG A 1162 20.30 -17.09 31.92
CA ARG A 1162 20.60 -18.41 31.35
C ARG A 1162 20.52 -18.42 29.82
N THR A 1163 19.70 -17.58 29.20
CA THR A 1163 19.58 -17.46 27.75
C THR A 1163 20.87 -16.90 27.16
N VAL A 1164 21.35 -15.75 27.68
CA VAL A 1164 22.61 -15.12 27.24
C VAL A 1164 23.79 -16.10 27.39
N GLN A 1165 23.90 -16.73 28.56
CA GLN A 1165 24.96 -17.71 28.84
C GLN A 1165 24.89 -18.99 27.99
N THR A 1166 23.70 -19.36 27.50
CA THR A 1166 23.51 -20.53 26.62
C THR A 1166 23.81 -20.16 25.17
N LEU A 1167 23.19 -19.09 24.67
CA LEU A 1167 23.36 -18.65 23.29
C LEU A 1167 24.79 -18.20 22.98
N LYS A 1168 25.53 -17.57 23.92
CA LYS A 1168 26.97 -17.30 23.71
C LYS A 1168 27.78 -18.58 23.46
N LYS A 1169 27.45 -19.69 24.11
CA LYS A 1169 28.08 -21.00 23.86
C LYS A 1169 27.63 -21.61 22.53
N SER A 1170 26.36 -21.45 22.15
CA SER A 1170 25.84 -21.91 20.86
C SER A 1170 26.47 -21.14 19.68
N ILE A 1171 26.46 -19.81 19.71
CA ILE A 1171 27.07 -18.93 18.70
C ILE A 1171 28.58 -19.26 18.58
N SER A 1172 29.29 -19.40 19.70
CA SER A 1172 30.72 -19.76 19.68
C SER A 1172 30.99 -21.13 19.06
N ARG A 1173 30.05 -22.08 19.17
CA ARG A 1173 30.14 -23.40 18.51
C ARG A 1173 29.82 -23.35 17.02
N LEU A 1174 28.79 -22.60 16.63
CA LEU A 1174 28.36 -22.46 15.23
C LEU A 1174 29.37 -21.66 14.38
N LEU A 1175 30.24 -20.87 15.02
CA LEU A 1175 31.31 -20.11 14.38
C LEU A 1175 32.71 -20.76 14.44
N ASP A 1176 32.93 -21.84 15.21
CA ASP A 1176 34.23 -22.54 15.18
C ASP A 1176 34.34 -23.34 13.89
N LYS A 1177 35.19 -22.88 12.95
CA LYS A 1177 35.41 -23.52 11.64
C LYS A 1177 36.12 -24.89 11.72
N LYS A 1178 36.45 -25.39 12.91
CA LYS A 1178 36.83 -26.80 13.08
C LYS A 1178 35.64 -27.69 12.78
N GLN A 1179 35.80 -28.61 11.84
CA GLN A 1179 34.86 -29.72 11.66
C GLN A 1179 34.59 -30.40 13.01
N PRO A 1180 33.35 -30.81 13.31
CA PRO A 1180 33.14 -31.77 14.38
C PRO A 1180 33.94 -33.03 14.04
N SER A 1181 34.85 -33.42 14.93
CA SER A 1181 35.50 -34.74 14.84
C SER A 1181 34.40 -35.80 14.78
N PRO A 1182 34.37 -36.74 13.80
CA PRO A 1182 33.14 -37.48 13.51
C PRO A 1182 32.69 -38.50 14.60
N GLU A 1183 33.46 -38.62 15.68
CA GLU A 1183 33.15 -39.38 16.90
C GLU A 1183 32.14 -38.62 17.80
N ARG A 1184 30.84 -38.59 17.43
CA ARG A 1184 29.76 -38.25 18.38
C ARG A 1184 28.33 -38.61 17.95
#